data_AF-A0A497SF78-F1
#
_entry.id   AF-A0A497SF78-F1
#
_cell.length_a   1.000
_cell.length_b   1.000
_cell.length_c   1.000
_cell.angle_alpha   90.00
_cell.angle_beta   90.00
_cell.angle_gamma   90.00
#
_symmetry.space_group_name_H-M   'P 1'
#
loop_
_entity.id
_entity.type
_entity.pdbx_description
1 polymer ?
#
loop_
_entity_poly.entity_id
_entity_poly.type
_entity_poly.pdbx_seq_one_letter_code
_entity_poly.pdbx_strand_id
1 'polypeptide(L)'
;MRGMIFLIDVIIGISILVVVLLSSYYLFSIPEIHEEIEYEQMNLLSNDFLNSIAEIKVYEAANQSETINNLMTNNNLTEDELELSVLDLILTYWSIYKDENNLLKKEIAENITEEITNSISTLDDLEFSLIIGNESISGNHSNISISLSVSSLIENTYGSGPKYGYIARAYLNGVKTNKSRYLYFGGFVGQGNLNFNLNIPETAGTITSAYIEVYSGSNFSLYLNGNFSGNFSIDNSTGNFTANIKSANINLSNFIKGNNTIEINFSSSNITEQYFGGGFLKVDYNSTKLYEEKEAGKMKYYFPGIEGIMNLYDGFYVNGILNNMSAYIHYKNNISGGIVYLTIANSTVFRSNETGDINVTLDNLNLSHYFNNSGLNCSELNMKTIPLKFGIENIIPSDGEGYGDAVLITDVSGSMGSTDIQPGDQQRLAVAILADKNFIAGMLNMSGNRVGLVSFTTNVHQTHELSDNKTTLDNQVDTYTPLSGTCICCGINKGNKLLQSPYMISPITAKSAWLYNTNYSSTAPPEINGSNWTDLNYNDTNWSLGNAILGFENMSYPPNIDTDIGNNRGNYYFRKYFNITNSNKIKNLYINILSDDNTEVYLNGRLVYNETKEHNATYWNVGNLFFENGFEDSSFVGKGFNATIWSVEYGTDNNEARTHQTAVDIYEGVWGAEMEEGDENEVAISTRAGFLDLTNCINCNLTFKIKLTTNWENADKIYVDIYDGVWHYGEININGENYDDGIWHEFSLNLSDYNLTNNFRIRFDQEASRDSEESHWDNIIIKDLININKSYLRTGSNVLSVKLKNNDDKSAKFDLKLEAEIERKNAMLVMSDGGTNYECLEQPATPDHSGNVPDNRRCSSAADDACDDAIQAACEARNIYNTTVYSVAFGSNAETITLKKIACWDCNANDWLSGENETNCSRFYQSNNADELEDIYLKIANDIVNLSFEKQILVIEGNISYDNHLYRDSYLEFNYNETKPDFGYGEFYLSFEKDCVNSKCILEKKPETQVLEVKVTSYSADYWTNKLILTNSTPENMTLYDLSKYGLYENLGDPFILDIPINKISEGSNNISIFMGVSSRDMISGGNDSKLIYSLKVPGSVDYNDIFNSSYNAEEDAKQRLKESIYNITGQNISILTSTDTNVIKGVRTLSDANLVKFVIGKK
;
A
#
# COMPACT_ATOMS: atom_id res chain seq x y z
N MET A 1 46.62 11.38 -53.48
CA MET A 1 45.16 11.56 -53.48
C MET A 1 44.39 10.38 -54.09
N ARG A 2 44.77 9.83 -55.26
CA ARG A 2 44.10 8.65 -55.84
C ARG A 2 44.21 7.34 -55.04
N GLY A 3 45.33 7.12 -54.34
CA GLY A 3 45.50 5.91 -53.50
C GLY A 3 44.67 5.90 -52.21
N MET A 4 44.34 7.07 -51.65
CA MET A 4 43.46 7.15 -50.46
C MET A 4 41.99 6.88 -50.81
N ILE A 5 41.53 7.35 -51.97
CA ILE A 5 40.18 7.06 -52.47
C ILE A 5 40.02 5.55 -52.69
N PHE A 6 41.03 4.90 -53.27
CA PHE A 6 41.02 3.45 -53.48
C PHE A 6 41.01 2.67 -52.15
N LEU A 7 41.67 3.17 -51.11
CA LEU A 7 41.66 2.53 -49.79
C LEU A 7 40.29 2.68 -49.10
N ILE A 8 39.63 3.82 -49.27
CA ILE A 8 38.29 4.07 -48.72
C ILE A 8 37.25 3.20 -49.42
N ASP A 9 37.31 3.08 -50.75
CA ASP A 9 36.39 2.21 -51.50
C ASP A 9 36.57 0.73 -51.14
N VAL A 10 37.80 0.30 -50.86
CA VAL A 10 38.09 -1.06 -50.38
C VAL A 10 37.56 -1.27 -48.97
N ILE A 11 37.72 -0.30 -48.06
CA ILE A 11 37.17 -0.40 -46.70
C ILE A 11 35.64 -0.44 -46.73
N ILE A 12 34.99 0.43 -47.51
CA ILE A 12 33.53 0.43 -47.67
C ILE A 12 33.06 -0.90 -48.28
N GLY A 13 33.77 -1.41 -49.29
CA GLY A 13 33.48 -2.71 -49.89
C GLY A 13 33.58 -3.87 -48.89
N ILE A 14 34.63 -3.89 -48.05
CA ILE A 14 34.81 -4.91 -47.01
C ILE A 14 33.75 -4.76 -45.91
N SER A 15 33.42 -3.53 -45.49
CA SER A 15 32.37 -3.28 -44.50
C SER A 15 31.00 -3.75 -45.00
N ILE A 16 30.65 -3.50 -46.26
CA ILE A 16 29.42 -4.01 -46.86
C ILE A 16 29.45 -5.54 -46.94
N LEU A 17 30.59 -6.14 -47.30
CA LEU A 17 30.72 -7.59 -47.38
C LEU A 17 30.56 -8.27 -46.00
N VAL A 18 31.09 -7.66 -44.94
CA VAL A 18 30.94 -8.13 -43.54
C VAL A 18 29.50 -7.97 -43.05
N VAL A 19 28.83 -6.85 -43.38
CA VAL A 19 27.40 -6.65 -43.07
C VAL A 19 26.52 -7.66 -43.81
N VAL A 20 26.82 -7.95 -45.08
CA VAL A 20 26.13 -8.99 -45.86
C VAL A 20 26.40 -10.38 -45.29
N LEU A 21 27.63 -10.67 -44.85
CA LEU A 21 27.96 -11.95 -44.22
C LEU A 21 27.26 -12.12 -42.86
N LEU A 22 27.26 -11.09 -42.01
CA LEU A 22 26.57 -11.12 -40.72
C LEU A 22 25.03 -11.18 -40.86
N SER A 23 24.46 -10.45 -41.83
CA SER A 23 23.02 -10.54 -42.13
C SER A 23 22.66 -11.87 -42.81
N SER A 24 23.54 -12.44 -43.63
CA SER A 24 23.35 -13.78 -44.18
C SER A 24 23.45 -14.87 -43.11
N TYR A 25 24.29 -14.69 -42.08
CA TYR A 25 24.32 -15.59 -40.93
C TYR A 25 23.00 -15.56 -40.14
N TYR A 26 22.34 -14.41 -40.05
CA TYR A 26 20.99 -14.29 -39.48
C TYR A 26 19.87 -14.79 -40.42
N LEU A 27 20.04 -14.71 -41.74
CA LEU A 27 19.08 -15.23 -42.73
C LEU A 27 19.22 -16.74 -42.97
N PHE A 28 20.38 -17.32 -42.64
CA PHE A 28 20.70 -18.73 -42.72
C PHE A 28 21.02 -19.35 -41.35
N SER A 29 20.59 -18.74 -40.26
CA SER A 29 20.34 -19.51 -39.05
C SER A 29 19.24 -20.50 -39.42
N ILE A 30 19.67 -21.70 -39.81
CA ILE A 30 18.80 -22.85 -40.00
C ILE A 30 17.90 -22.84 -38.76
N PRO A 31 16.57 -22.89 -38.92
CA PRO A 31 15.70 -23.13 -37.77
C PRO A 31 16.30 -24.29 -37.00
N GLU A 32 16.36 -24.23 -35.67
CA GLU A 32 16.49 -25.47 -34.89
C GLU A 32 15.55 -26.47 -35.57
N ILE A 33 16.11 -27.57 -36.07
CA ILE A 33 15.32 -28.60 -36.74
C ILE A 33 14.30 -29.00 -35.69
N HIS A 34 13.04 -28.62 -35.91
CA HIS A 34 11.98 -28.92 -34.97
C HIS A 34 12.00 -30.44 -34.71
N GLU A 35 11.92 -30.83 -33.45
CA GLU A 35 11.75 -32.23 -33.04
C GLU A 35 10.62 -32.91 -33.83
N GLU A 36 9.66 -32.15 -34.35
CA GLU A 36 8.56 -32.59 -35.22
C GLU A 36 9.01 -33.28 -36.51
N ILE A 37 9.98 -32.74 -37.26
CA ILE A 37 10.48 -33.37 -38.51
C ILE A 37 11.26 -34.64 -38.19
N GLU A 38 12.02 -34.60 -37.11
CA GLU A 38 12.83 -35.72 -36.66
C GLU A 38 11.94 -36.86 -36.13
N TYR A 39 10.88 -36.53 -35.38
CA TYR A 39 9.85 -37.46 -34.93
C TYR A 39 9.07 -38.06 -36.10
N GLU A 40 8.69 -37.26 -37.09
CA GLU A 40 8.03 -37.75 -38.31
C GLU A 40 8.92 -38.73 -39.07
N GLN A 41 10.21 -38.42 -39.22
CA GLN A 41 11.21 -39.33 -39.80
C GLN A 41 11.36 -40.61 -38.99
N MET A 42 11.43 -40.53 -37.66
CA MET A 42 11.49 -41.69 -36.77
C MET A 42 10.20 -42.52 -36.81
N ASN A 43 9.05 -41.91 -37.04
CA ASN A 43 7.78 -42.60 -37.24
C ASN A 43 7.73 -43.34 -38.58
N LEU A 44 8.21 -42.71 -39.65
CA LEU A 44 8.37 -43.39 -40.94
C LEU A 44 9.36 -44.55 -40.84
N LEU A 45 10.53 -44.34 -40.23
CA LEU A 45 11.54 -45.38 -40.02
C LEU A 45 11.01 -46.55 -39.19
N SER A 46 10.31 -46.28 -38.08
CA SER A 46 9.74 -47.32 -37.22
C SER A 46 8.64 -48.11 -37.96
N ASN A 47 7.79 -47.44 -38.74
CA ASN A 47 6.75 -48.12 -39.55
C ASN A 47 7.35 -48.93 -40.69
N ASP A 48 8.29 -48.37 -41.44
CA ASP A 48 8.93 -49.04 -42.57
C ASP A 48 9.73 -50.26 -42.10
N PHE A 49 10.42 -50.15 -40.95
CA PHE A 49 11.12 -51.29 -40.36
C PHE A 49 10.16 -52.40 -39.94
N LEU A 50 9.13 -52.06 -39.15
CA LEU A 50 8.18 -53.05 -38.64
C LEU A 50 7.37 -53.72 -39.76
N ASN A 51 7.00 -52.96 -40.80
CA ASN A 51 6.38 -53.50 -42.01
C ASN A 51 7.36 -54.38 -42.81
N SER A 52 8.62 -53.96 -42.93
CA SER A 52 9.64 -54.74 -43.65
C SER A 52 9.87 -56.10 -43.01
N ILE A 53 10.00 -56.18 -41.69
CA ILE A 53 10.17 -57.47 -40.99
C ILE A 53 8.89 -58.32 -40.97
N ALA A 54 7.72 -57.68 -41.06
CA ALA A 54 6.43 -58.37 -41.21
C ALA A 54 6.17 -58.90 -42.63
N GLU A 55 6.91 -58.42 -43.64
CA GLU A 55 6.74 -58.86 -45.03
C GLU A 55 7.91 -59.71 -45.56
N ILE A 56 9.16 -59.42 -45.16
CA ILE A 56 10.34 -60.13 -45.63
C ILE A 56 10.31 -61.60 -45.21
N LYS A 57 10.57 -62.49 -46.16
CA LYS A 57 10.54 -63.93 -45.90
C LYS A 57 11.80 -64.39 -45.19
N VAL A 58 11.66 -65.40 -44.34
CA VAL A 58 12.79 -65.99 -43.60
C VAL A 58 13.91 -66.43 -44.54
N TYR A 59 13.58 -67.01 -45.71
CA TYR A 59 14.59 -67.40 -46.69
C TYR A 59 15.32 -66.21 -47.37
N GLU A 60 14.70 -65.04 -47.40
CA GLU A 60 15.25 -63.81 -48.00
C GLU A 60 16.17 -63.07 -47.02
N ALA A 61 15.89 -63.18 -45.72
CA ALA A 61 16.58 -62.48 -44.64
C ALA A 61 17.88 -63.16 -44.15
N ALA A 62 18.25 -64.31 -44.73
CA ALA A 62 19.40 -65.10 -44.28
C ALA A 62 20.76 -64.37 -44.42
N ASN A 63 20.88 -63.37 -45.29
CA ASN A 63 22.12 -62.57 -45.39
C ASN A 63 22.19 -61.44 -44.34
N GLN A 64 21.07 -61.14 -43.68
CA GLN A 64 20.91 -60.06 -42.71
C GLN A 64 20.90 -60.58 -41.26
N SER A 65 20.67 -61.88 -41.04
CA SER A 65 20.78 -62.54 -39.75
C SER A 65 21.60 -63.82 -39.85
N GLU A 66 22.74 -63.85 -39.14
CA GLU A 66 23.59 -65.02 -39.00
C GLU A 66 22.84 -66.16 -38.30
N THR A 67 21.99 -65.84 -37.33
CA THR A 67 21.11 -66.78 -36.65
C THR A 67 20.13 -67.45 -37.63
N ILE A 68 19.46 -66.69 -38.52
CA ILE A 68 18.59 -67.27 -39.56
C ILE A 68 19.40 -68.15 -40.52
N ASN A 69 20.56 -67.68 -40.99
CA ASN A 69 21.42 -68.46 -41.89
C ASN A 69 21.86 -69.81 -41.28
N ASN A 70 22.21 -69.80 -39.99
CA ASN A 70 22.57 -71.01 -39.25
C ASN A 70 21.38 -71.94 -39.05
N LEU A 71 20.17 -71.41 -38.84
CA LEU A 71 18.94 -72.22 -38.75
C LEU A 71 18.59 -72.87 -40.10
N MET A 72 18.80 -72.17 -41.22
CA MET A 72 18.57 -72.72 -42.56
C MET A 72 19.61 -73.77 -42.96
N THR A 73 20.91 -73.46 -42.81
CA THR A 73 22.00 -74.35 -43.24
C THR A 73 22.04 -75.67 -42.46
N ASN A 74 21.52 -75.68 -41.23
CA ASN A 74 21.38 -76.87 -40.40
C ASN A 74 20.04 -77.62 -40.58
N ASN A 75 19.15 -77.20 -41.50
CA ASN A 75 17.80 -77.75 -41.70
C ASN A 75 16.91 -77.73 -40.44
N ASN A 76 17.06 -76.71 -39.59
CA ASN A 76 16.25 -76.53 -38.37
C ASN A 76 14.93 -75.79 -38.64
N LEU A 77 14.66 -75.38 -39.88
CA LEU A 77 13.43 -74.74 -40.34
C LEU A 77 12.76 -75.62 -41.40
N THR A 78 11.44 -75.75 -41.32
CA THR A 78 10.60 -76.44 -42.30
C THR A 78 10.38 -75.60 -43.56
N GLU A 79 9.96 -76.23 -44.67
CA GLU A 79 9.63 -75.50 -45.91
C GLU A 79 8.53 -74.45 -45.69
N ASP A 80 7.59 -74.73 -44.78
CA ASP A 80 6.54 -73.78 -44.41
C ASP A 80 7.07 -72.62 -43.56
N GLU A 81 8.05 -72.87 -42.68
CA GLU A 81 8.69 -71.82 -41.85
C GLU A 81 9.61 -70.89 -42.65
N LEU A 82 10.15 -71.37 -43.77
CA LEU A 82 10.93 -70.53 -44.68
C LEU A 82 10.06 -69.47 -45.37
N GLU A 83 8.78 -69.77 -45.59
CA GLU A 83 7.79 -68.88 -46.21
C GLU A 83 7.09 -67.94 -45.20
N LEU A 84 7.43 -68.02 -43.91
CA LEU A 84 6.96 -67.07 -42.89
C LEU A 84 7.64 -65.71 -43.04
N SER A 85 7.01 -64.67 -42.47
CA SER A 85 7.71 -63.41 -42.26
C SER A 85 8.81 -63.58 -41.20
N VAL A 86 9.82 -62.72 -41.22
CA VAL A 86 10.82 -62.66 -40.15
C VAL A 86 10.13 -62.37 -38.80
N LEU A 87 9.12 -61.49 -38.78
CA LEU A 87 8.37 -61.18 -37.57
C LEU A 87 7.63 -62.42 -37.04
N ASP A 88 6.95 -63.17 -37.90
CA ASP A 88 6.27 -64.42 -37.56
C ASP A 88 7.24 -65.43 -36.94
N LEU A 89 8.48 -65.51 -37.44
CA LEU A 89 9.51 -66.40 -36.90
C LEU A 89 9.97 -65.95 -35.50
N ILE A 90 10.22 -64.65 -35.31
CA ILE A 90 10.56 -64.06 -34.00
C ILE A 90 9.44 -64.34 -33.00
N LEU A 91 8.20 -64.08 -33.39
CA LEU A 91 7.01 -64.29 -32.55
C LEU A 91 6.79 -65.76 -32.22
N THR A 92 7.03 -66.67 -33.17
CA THR A 92 6.92 -68.11 -32.95
C THR A 92 7.91 -68.58 -31.89
N TYR A 93 9.17 -68.15 -31.96
CA TYR A 93 10.15 -68.52 -30.94
C TYR A 93 9.89 -67.84 -29.59
N TRP A 94 9.41 -66.59 -29.59
CA TRP A 94 9.01 -65.89 -28.38
C TRP A 94 7.79 -66.52 -27.70
N SER A 95 6.79 -66.99 -28.47
CA SER A 95 5.60 -67.64 -27.93
C SER A 95 5.94 -69.01 -27.35
N ILE A 96 6.78 -69.81 -28.02
CA ILE A 96 7.27 -71.09 -27.48
C ILE A 96 8.05 -70.85 -26.19
N TYR A 97 8.85 -69.78 -26.11
CA TYR A 97 9.47 -69.39 -24.85
C TYR A 97 8.43 -69.11 -23.76
N LYS A 98 7.36 -68.35 -24.05
CA LYS A 98 6.33 -68.02 -23.05
C LYS A 98 5.52 -69.23 -22.59
N ASP A 99 5.20 -70.15 -23.50
CA ASP A 99 4.39 -71.32 -23.21
C ASP A 99 5.20 -72.44 -22.52
N GLU A 100 6.46 -72.63 -22.92
CA GLU A 100 7.30 -73.75 -22.47
C GLU A 100 8.44 -73.33 -21.53
N ASN A 101 8.62 -72.03 -21.27
CA ASN A 101 9.74 -71.44 -20.52
C ASN A 101 11.12 -71.81 -21.11
N ASN A 102 11.23 -71.88 -22.43
CA ASN A 102 12.43 -72.33 -23.14
C ASN A 102 13.41 -71.18 -23.45
N LEU A 103 14.49 -71.07 -22.65
CA LEU A 103 15.49 -70.00 -22.76
C LEU A 103 16.27 -69.99 -24.09
N LEU A 104 16.45 -71.15 -24.74
CA LEU A 104 17.12 -71.21 -26.04
C LEU A 104 16.25 -70.56 -27.14
N LYS A 105 14.92 -70.74 -27.06
CA LYS A 105 14.00 -70.08 -28.00
C LYS A 105 13.91 -68.57 -27.76
N LYS A 106 14.03 -68.15 -26.50
CA LYS A 106 14.20 -66.73 -26.15
C LYS A 106 15.45 -66.15 -26.80
N GLU A 107 16.62 -66.77 -26.60
CA GLU A 107 17.90 -66.31 -27.16
C GLU A 107 17.86 -66.24 -28.69
N ILE A 108 17.22 -67.22 -29.36
CA ILE A 108 17.04 -67.18 -30.81
C ILE A 108 16.19 -65.97 -31.24
N ALA A 109 15.08 -65.68 -30.54
CA ALA A 109 14.25 -64.53 -30.86
C ALA A 109 14.98 -63.18 -30.62
N GLU A 110 15.78 -63.10 -29.55
CA GLU A 110 16.60 -61.93 -29.22
C GLU A 110 17.69 -61.68 -30.27
N ASN A 111 18.46 -62.71 -30.62
CA ASN A 111 19.55 -62.61 -31.60
C ASN A 111 19.04 -62.26 -33.00
N ILE A 112 17.93 -62.87 -33.45
CA ILE A 112 17.33 -62.51 -34.75
C ILE A 112 16.89 -61.04 -34.73
N THR A 113 16.26 -60.56 -33.65
CA THR A 113 15.83 -59.17 -33.52
C THR A 113 17.02 -58.20 -33.56
N GLU A 114 18.10 -58.50 -32.83
CA GLU A 114 19.29 -57.65 -32.76
C GLU A 114 20.09 -57.64 -34.06
N GLU A 115 20.34 -58.81 -34.66
CA GLU A 115 21.08 -58.93 -35.93
C GLU A 115 20.38 -58.19 -37.07
N ILE A 116 19.06 -58.35 -37.19
CA ILE A 116 18.27 -57.70 -38.24
C ILE A 116 18.24 -56.19 -38.04
N THR A 117 18.13 -55.71 -36.79
CA THR A 117 18.14 -54.27 -36.52
C THR A 117 19.52 -53.66 -36.78
N ASN A 118 20.60 -54.35 -36.38
CA ASN A 118 21.99 -53.93 -36.63
C ASN A 118 22.39 -54.01 -38.13
N SER A 119 21.63 -54.74 -38.95
CA SER A 119 21.88 -54.79 -40.40
C SER A 119 21.46 -53.51 -41.13
N ILE A 120 20.77 -52.58 -40.44
CA ILE A 120 20.22 -51.36 -41.01
C ILE A 120 21.00 -50.15 -40.52
N SER A 121 21.91 -49.66 -41.37
CA SER A 121 22.82 -48.53 -41.07
C SER A 121 22.11 -47.22 -40.68
N THR A 122 20.83 -47.05 -40.99
CA THR A 122 20.06 -45.86 -40.59
C THR A 122 19.61 -45.87 -39.12
N LEU A 123 19.82 -46.98 -38.41
CA LEU A 123 19.45 -47.15 -37.00
C LEU A 123 20.66 -47.06 -36.03
N ASP A 124 21.88 -46.88 -36.53
CA ASP A 124 23.12 -46.92 -35.73
C ASP A 124 23.18 -45.84 -34.61
N ASP A 125 22.55 -44.68 -34.85
CA ASP A 125 22.49 -43.54 -33.93
C ASP A 125 21.24 -43.55 -33.02
N LEU A 126 20.40 -44.59 -33.10
CA LEU A 126 19.15 -44.71 -32.35
C LEU A 126 19.21 -45.87 -31.35
N GLU A 127 18.49 -45.73 -30.23
CA GLU A 127 18.13 -46.85 -29.37
C GLU A 127 16.78 -47.41 -29.83
N PHE A 128 16.64 -48.73 -29.84
CA PHE A 128 15.39 -49.39 -30.20
C PHE A 128 14.97 -50.38 -29.12
N SER A 129 13.68 -50.66 -29.07
CA SER A 129 13.13 -51.78 -28.30
C SER A 129 11.95 -52.40 -29.01
N LEU A 130 12.01 -53.71 -29.24
CA LEU A 130 10.86 -54.50 -29.69
C LEU A 130 10.16 -55.08 -28.46
N ILE A 131 8.91 -54.71 -28.23
CA ILE A 131 8.12 -55.04 -27.04
C ILE A 131 6.95 -55.92 -27.45
N ILE A 132 6.69 -56.99 -26.71
CA ILE A 132 5.49 -57.84 -26.85
C ILE A 132 4.71 -57.77 -25.54
N GLY A 133 3.49 -57.23 -25.60
CA GLY A 133 2.70 -56.94 -24.41
C GLY A 133 3.36 -55.84 -23.58
N ASN A 134 3.97 -56.21 -22.46
CA ASN A 134 4.71 -55.32 -21.56
C ASN A 134 6.20 -55.70 -21.43
N GLU A 135 6.70 -56.68 -22.19
CA GLU A 135 8.07 -57.16 -22.08
C GLU A 135 8.87 -56.90 -23.35
N SER A 136 10.09 -56.38 -23.21
CA SER A 136 11.02 -56.19 -24.32
C SER A 136 11.66 -57.52 -24.71
N ILE A 137 11.64 -57.86 -26.00
CA ILE A 137 12.46 -58.91 -26.60
C ILE A 137 13.91 -58.45 -26.61
N SER A 138 14.19 -57.31 -27.22
CA SER A 138 15.53 -56.71 -27.29
C SER A 138 15.46 -55.20 -27.03
N GLY A 139 16.54 -54.63 -26.48
CA GLY A 139 16.63 -53.25 -26.03
C GLY A 139 15.90 -52.95 -24.71
N ASN A 140 16.09 -51.75 -24.14
CA ASN A 140 15.40 -51.31 -22.92
C ASN A 140 14.68 -49.96 -23.12
N HIS A 141 13.35 -49.99 -23.16
CA HIS A 141 12.50 -48.81 -23.35
C HIS A 141 12.62 -47.75 -22.23
N SER A 142 13.09 -48.11 -21.03
CA SER A 142 13.22 -47.16 -19.91
C SER A 142 14.46 -46.26 -20.01
N ASN A 143 15.39 -46.56 -20.90
CA ASN A 143 16.60 -45.75 -21.13
C ASN A 143 16.45 -44.76 -22.30
N ILE A 144 15.36 -44.85 -23.07
CA ILE A 144 15.13 -44.03 -24.27
C ILE A 144 14.68 -42.63 -23.86
N SER A 145 15.51 -41.61 -24.10
CA SER A 145 15.45 -40.41 -23.27
C SER A 145 14.58 -39.26 -23.78
N ILE A 146 14.46 -38.93 -25.08
CA ILE A 146 13.84 -37.61 -25.46
C ILE A 146 12.94 -37.62 -26.73
N SER A 147 12.85 -38.68 -27.54
CA SER A 147 11.91 -38.70 -28.70
C SER A 147 11.40 -40.10 -29.01
N LEU A 148 10.15 -40.42 -28.64
CA LEU A 148 9.59 -41.78 -28.70
C LEU A 148 8.68 -41.98 -29.92
N SER A 149 9.18 -42.64 -30.96
CA SER A 149 8.33 -43.13 -32.05
C SER A 149 7.94 -44.59 -31.77
N VAL A 150 6.63 -44.88 -31.81
CA VAL A 150 6.08 -46.23 -31.57
C VAL A 150 5.27 -46.67 -32.77
N SER A 151 5.78 -47.69 -33.47
CA SER A 151 5.01 -48.44 -34.47
C SER A 151 4.52 -49.73 -33.84
N SER A 152 3.27 -50.12 -34.09
CA SER A 152 2.71 -51.32 -33.49
C SER A 152 1.99 -52.18 -34.51
N LEU A 153 2.26 -53.48 -34.47
CA LEU A 153 1.63 -54.51 -35.28
C LEU A 153 1.11 -55.62 -34.34
N ILE A 154 0.07 -56.33 -34.74
CA ILE A 154 -0.44 -57.50 -34.01
C ILE A 154 -0.51 -58.65 -35.03
N GLU A 155 0.29 -59.69 -34.80
CA GLU A 155 0.42 -60.87 -35.67
C GLU A 155 -0.01 -62.14 -34.91
N ASN A 156 -0.50 -63.16 -35.61
CA ASN A 156 -1.13 -64.35 -35.00
C ASN A 156 -0.40 -65.64 -35.39
N THR A 157 -0.04 -66.45 -34.41
CA THR A 157 0.30 -67.87 -34.58
C THR A 157 -0.97 -68.74 -34.65
N TYR A 158 -1.25 -69.30 -35.84
CA TYR A 158 -2.25 -70.34 -36.17
C TYR A 158 -3.45 -70.58 -35.21
N GLY A 159 -4.64 -70.05 -35.56
CA GLY A 159 -5.93 -70.42 -34.92
C GLY A 159 -7.18 -69.73 -35.48
N SER A 160 -8.33 -70.41 -35.46
CA SER A 160 -9.58 -70.18 -36.23
C SER A 160 -10.06 -68.73 -36.43
N GLY A 161 -9.80 -68.19 -37.62
CA GLY A 161 -10.59 -67.15 -38.31
C GLY A 161 -10.58 -65.75 -37.66
N PRO A 162 -10.09 -64.70 -38.34
CA PRO A 162 -9.90 -63.39 -37.71
C PRO A 162 -11.23 -62.68 -37.40
N LYS A 163 -11.39 -62.21 -36.16
CA LYS A 163 -12.25 -61.06 -35.84
C LYS A 163 -11.39 -59.81 -35.88
N TYR A 164 -11.79 -58.83 -36.68
CA TYR A 164 -11.06 -57.58 -36.91
C TYR A 164 -11.62 -56.45 -36.06
N GLY A 165 -10.72 -55.65 -35.47
CA GLY A 165 -11.05 -54.39 -34.82
C GLY A 165 -10.12 -53.24 -35.22
N TYR A 166 -10.40 -52.06 -34.67
CA TYR A 166 -9.73 -50.79 -34.90
C TYR A 166 -9.44 -50.14 -33.54
N ILE A 167 -8.27 -49.55 -33.37
CA ILE A 167 -7.87 -48.74 -32.21
C ILE A 167 -7.39 -47.37 -32.70
N ALA A 168 -7.55 -46.34 -31.88
CA ALA A 168 -7.08 -44.99 -32.21
C ALA A 168 -6.51 -44.27 -30.99
N ARG A 169 -5.49 -43.46 -31.24
CA ARG A 169 -4.97 -42.42 -30.34
C ARG A 169 -5.32 -41.05 -30.94
N ALA A 170 -5.35 -40.01 -30.14
CA ALA A 170 -5.58 -38.65 -30.62
C ALA A 170 -4.65 -37.67 -29.91
N TYR A 171 -4.17 -36.67 -30.64
CA TYR A 171 -3.37 -35.58 -30.10
C TYR A 171 -3.66 -34.28 -30.85
N LEU A 172 -3.36 -33.15 -30.23
CA LEU A 172 -3.55 -31.83 -30.84
C LEU A 172 -2.32 -31.45 -31.67
N ASN A 173 -2.50 -31.30 -32.98
CA ASN A 173 -1.46 -30.78 -33.89
C ASN A 173 -1.49 -29.24 -34.01
N GLY A 174 -2.55 -28.61 -33.50
CA GLY A 174 -2.71 -27.16 -33.57
C GLY A 174 -3.95 -26.72 -32.81
N VAL A 175 -3.94 -25.48 -32.35
CA VAL A 175 -5.05 -24.89 -31.60
C VAL A 175 -5.47 -23.60 -32.29
N LYS A 176 -6.78 -23.40 -32.44
CA LYS A 176 -7.34 -22.08 -32.73
C LYS A 176 -7.97 -21.57 -31.45
N THR A 177 -7.33 -20.60 -30.82
CA THR A 177 -7.75 -20.06 -29.52
C THR A 177 -7.73 -18.54 -29.50
N ASN A 178 -8.47 -17.94 -28.57
CA ASN A 178 -8.36 -16.53 -28.25
C ASN A 178 -7.26 -16.37 -27.19
N LYS A 179 -6.29 -15.50 -27.46
CA LYS A 179 -5.24 -15.10 -26.53
C LYS A 179 -5.44 -13.65 -26.14
N SER A 180 -4.88 -13.26 -25.00
CA SER A 180 -4.97 -11.90 -24.48
C SER A 180 -3.60 -11.26 -24.34
N ARG A 181 -3.52 -9.96 -24.57
CA ARG A 181 -2.41 -9.10 -24.14
C ARG A 181 -2.93 -8.07 -23.15
N TYR A 182 -2.15 -7.82 -22.11
CA TYR A 182 -2.48 -6.88 -21.05
C TYR A 182 -1.46 -5.73 -21.08
N LEU A 183 -1.98 -4.51 -20.97
CA LEU A 183 -1.26 -3.33 -20.53
C LEU A 183 -1.76 -3.03 -19.11
N TYR A 184 -0.87 -3.09 -18.13
CA TYR A 184 -1.18 -2.79 -16.74
C TYR A 184 -0.88 -1.33 -16.44
N PHE A 185 -1.69 -0.72 -15.59
CA PHE A 185 -1.47 0.60 -15.02
C PHE A 185 -1.07 0.37 -13.55
N GLY A 186 0.04 0.97 -13.12
CA GLY A 186 0.56 0.84 -11.75
C GLY A 186 -0.46 1.25 -10.68
N GLY A 187 -0.17 0.98 -9.41
CA GLY A 187 -1.05 1.31 -8.29
C GLY A 187 -1.44 2.78 -8.28
N PHE A 188 -0.54 3.65 -8.76
CA PHE A 188 -0.86 5.02 -9.16
C PHE A 188 -0.01 5.48 -10.34
N VAL A 189 -0.65 6.07 -11.35
CA VAL A 189 0.02 6.65 -12.51
C VAL A 189 -0.64 7.98 -12.86
N GLY A 190 0.12 9.07 -12.81
CA GLY A 190 -0.25 10.32 -13.48
C GLY A 190 -0.12 11.57 -12.65
N GLN A 191 -1.19 12.36 -12.66
CA GLN A 191 -1.24 13.83 -12.64
C GLN A 191 -0.83 14.48 -13.97
N GLY A 192 -1.39 13.96 -15.06
CA GLY A 192 -1.14 14.41 -16.42
C GLY A 192 -1.78 13.47 -17.44
N ASN A 193 -1.75 13.84 -18.72
CA ASN A 193 -2.13 12.91 -19.77
C ASN A 193 -1.11 11.77 -19.85
N LEU A 194 -1.59 10.55 -20.13
CA LEU A 194 -0.78 9.34 -20.05
C LEU A 194 -0.55 8.74 -21.43
N ASN A 195 0.61 8.13 -21.60
CA ASN A 195 1.00 7.47 -22.83
C ASN A 195 1.69 6.13 -22.56
N PHE A 196 1.31 5.07 -23.27
CA PHE A 196 1.83 3.72 -23.04
C PHE A 196 2.16 3.00 -24.35
N ASN A 197 3.01 1.98 -24.24
CA ASN A 197 3.32 1.06 -25.33
C ASN A 197 2.63 -0.29 -25.08
N LEU A 198 1.93 -0.82 -26.10
CA LEU A 198 1.36 -2.16 -26.07
C LEU A 198 1.79 -2.95 -27.31
N ASN A 199 2.59 -4.00 -27.11
CA ASN A 199 3.01 -4.88 -28.20
C ASN A 199 2.06 -6.07 -28.38
N ILE A 200 1.35 -6.10 -29.50
CA ILE A 200 0.55 -7.24 -29.94
C ILE A 200 1.44 -8.09 -30.86
N PRO A 201 1.58 -9.42 -30.66
CA PRO A 201 2.47 -10.24 -31.48
C PRO A 201 2.21 -10.10 -32.98
N GLU A 202 3.25 -10.10 -33.80
CA GLU A 202 3.09 -10.07 -35.27
C GLU A 202 2.35 -11.31 -35.80
N THR A 203 2.44 -12.41 -35.07
CA THR A 203 1.72 -13.67 -35.34
C THR A 203 0.25 -13.65 -34.93
N ALA A 204 -0.23 -12.57 -34.30
CA ALA A 204 -1.64 -12.42 -33.94
C ALA A 204 -2.53 -12.47 -35.18
N GLY A 205 -3.67 -13.14 -35.06
CA GLY A 205 -4.74 -13.14 -36.07
C GLY A 205 -5.55 -11.84 -36.00
N THR A 206 -6.87 -11.97 -36.11
CA THR A 206 -7.79 -10.84 -35.95
C THR A 206 -7.98 -10.52 -34.47
N ILE A 207 -7.93 -9.23 -34.13
CA ILE A 207 -8.30 -8.71 -32.81
C ILE A 207 -9.81 -8.88 -32.64
N THR A 208 -10.22 -9.55 -31.56
CA THR A 208 -11.61 -9.95 -31.32
C THR A 208 -12.33 -9.03 -30.34
N SER A 209 -11.61 -8.51 -29.35
CA SER A 209 -12.16 -7.62 -28.32
C SER A 209 -11.05 -6.79 -27.67
N ALA A 210 -11.44 -5.68 -27.07
CA ALA A 210 -10.61 -4.91 -26.16
C ALA A 210 -11.48 -4.47 -24.98
N TYR A 211 -10.92 -4.47 -23.78
CA TYR A 211 -11.61 -4.19 -22.54
C TYR A 211 -10.70 -3.39 -21.61
N ILE A 212 -11.18 -2.26 -21.11
CA ILE A 212 -10.48 -1.44 -20.13
C ILE A 212 -11.19 -1.51 -18.79
N GLU A 213 -10.41 -1.69 -17.74
CA GLU A 213 -10.85 -1.72 -16.36
C GLU A 213 -9.86 -0.93 -15.52
N VAL A 214 -10.31 0.21 -14.97
CA VAL A 214 -9.44 1.14 -14.24
C VAL A 214 -10.17 1.83 -13.11
N TYR A 215 -9.43 2.18 -12.06
CA TYR A 215 -9.82 3.27 -11.18
C TYR A 215 -9.24 4.57 -11.72
N SER A 216 -10.07 5.57 -11.98
CA SER A 216 -9.65 6.84 -12.56
C SER A 216 -10.12 8.04 -11.75
N GLY A 217 -9.29 9.08 -11.65
CA GLY A 217 -9.63 10.33 -10.99
C GLY A 217 -10.60 11.23 -11.77
N SER A 218 -10.62 11.14 -13.11
CA SER A 218 -11.55 11.89 -13.96
C SER A 218 -11.94 11.12 -15.23
N ASN A 219 -13.01 11.58 -15.90
CA ASN A 219 -13.39 11.05 -17.21
C ASN A 219 -12.25 11.24 -18.23
N PHE A 220 -12.07 10.34 -19.18
CA PHE A 220 -11.01 10.45 -20.19
C PHE A 220 -11.43 9.99 -21.58
N SER A 221 -10.66 10.42 -22.58
CA SER A 221 -10.71 9.97 -23.96
C SER A 221 -9.52 9.05 -24.25
N LEU A 222 -9.77 7.93 -24.94
CA LEU A 222 -8.74 6.98 -25.36
C LEU A 222 -8.38 7.20 -26.83
N TYR A 223 -7.08 7.31 -27.13
CA TYR A 223 -6.55 7.33 -28.49
C TYR A 223 -5.59 6.16 -28.69
N LEU A 224 -5.72 5.49 -29.84
CA LEU A 224 -4.91 4.34 -30.22
C LEU A 224 -4.20 4.70 -31.53
N ASN A 225 -2.87 4.67 -31.54
CA ASN A 225 -2.06 5.03 -32.71
C ASN A 225 -2.45 6.41 -33.28
N GLY A 226 -2.74 7.38 -32.40
CA GLY A 226 -3.19 8.74 -32.73
C GLY A 226 -4.66 8.87 -33.15
N ASN A 227 -5.44 7.78 -33.17
CA ASN A 227 -6.85 7.78 -33.58
C ASN A 227 -7.80 7.64 -32.38
N PHE A 228 -8.86 8.44 -32.36
CA PHE A 228 -9.88 8.40 -31.31
C PHE A 228 -10.56 7.03 -31.23
N SER A 229 -10.65 6.48 -30.02
CA SER A 229 -11.07 5.10 -29.78
C SER A 229 -12.14 4.93 -28.70
N GLY A 230 -12.55 6.00 -28.00
CA GLY A 230 -13.68 5.99 -27.08
C GLY A 230 -13.60 7.07 -25.99
N ASN A 231 -14.74 7.35 -25.36
CA ASN A 231 -14.86 8.18 -24.15
C ASN A 231 -15.30 7.32 -22.98
N PHE A 232 -14.72 7.55 -21.81
CA PHE A 232 -14.94 6.76 -20.60
C PHE A 232 -15.33 7.70 -19.46
N SER A 233 -16.42 7.36 -18.79
CA SER A 233 -16.99 8.15 -17.69
C SER A 233 -16.99 7.34 -16.41
N ILE A 234 -16.60 7.99 -15.31
CA ILE A 234 -16.53 7.39 -13.98
C ILE A 234 -17.92 7.00 -13.50
N ASP A 235 -18.03 5.81 -12.93
CA ASP A 235 -19.17 5.36 -12.14
C ASP A 235 -18.96 5.74 -10.66
N ASN A 236 -19.69 6.75 -10.19
CA ASN A 236 -19.61 7.22 -8.79
C ASN A 236 -20.31 6.31 -7.78
N SER A 237 -20.91 5.20 -8.22
CA SER A 237 -21.57 4.23 -7.32
C SER A 237 -20.63 3.17 -6.76
N THR A 238 -19.40 3.10 -7.27
CA THR A 238 -18.38 2.12 -6.84
C THR A 238 -17.65 2.59 -5.58
N GLY A 239 -17.40 1.66 -4.65
CA GLY A 239 -16.67 1.94 -3.40
C GLY A 239 -15.14 1.92 -3.56
N ASN A 240 -14.41 2.14 -2.45
CA ASN A 240 -12.95 2.01 -2.43
C ASN A 240 -12.50 0.61 -2.87
N PHE A 241 -11.30 0.52 -3.46
CA PHE A 241 -10.67 -0.72 -3.93
C PHE A 241 -11.37 -1.41 -5.11
N THR A 242 -12.17 -0.70 -5.90
CA THR A 242 -12.86 -1.24 -7.08
C THR A 242 -12.64 -0.36 -8.29
N ALA A 243 -12.65 -0.93 -9.49
CA ALA A 243 -12.53 -0.16 -10.72
C ALA A 243 -13.82 0.64 -10.94
N ASN A 244 -13.69 1.96 -11.10
CA ASN A 244 -14.81 2.86 -11.35
C ASN A 244 -15.13 3.03 -12.84
N ILE A 245 -14.36 2.38 -13.72
CA ILE A 245 -14.62 2.27 -15.16
C ILE A 245 -14.37 0.83 -15.60
N LYS A 246 -15.40 0.21 -16.21
CA LYS A 246 -15.37 -1.14 -16.80
C LYS A 246 -16.04 -1.09 -18.16
N SER A 247 -15.29 -1.20 -19.25
CA SER A 247 -15.87 -0.97 -20.58
C SER A 247 -15.17 -1.73 -21.71
N ALA A 248 -15.98 -2.30 -22.60
CA ALA A 248 -15.54 -2.90 -23.86
C ALA A 248 -15.77 -1.99 -25.09
N ASN A 249 -16.21 -0.74 -24.87
CA ASN A 249 -16.53 0.21 -25.95
C ASN A 249 -15.26 0.87 -26.51
N ILE A 250 -14.37 0.06 -27.08
CA ILE A 250 -13.11 0.48 -27.69
C ILE A 250 -13.15 0.19 -29.19
N ASN A 251 -12.74 1.16 -30.01
CA ASN A 251 -12.67 0.96 -31.45
C ASN A 251 -11.51 0.03 -31.85
N LEU A 252 -11.85 -1.23 -32.15
CA LEU A 252 -10.88 -2.28 -32.48
C LEU A 252 -10.09 -2.02 -33.78
N SER A 253 -10.61 -1.21 -34.72
CA SER A 253 -9.95 -0.96 -36.00
C SER A 253 -8.65 -0.16 -35.89
N ASN A 254 -8.45 0.50 -34.75
CA ASN A 254 -7.29 1.36 -34.53
C ASN A 254 -6.07 0.58 -34.01
N PHE A 255 -6.25 -0.65 -33.54
CA PHE A 255 -5.14 -1.52 -33.17
C PHE A 255 -4.44 -2.10 -34.39
N ILE A 256 -3.13 -2.21 -34.31
CA ILE A 256 -2.27 -2.84 -35.30
C ILE A 256 -1.51 -4.01 -34.67
N LYS A 257 -1.00 -4.93 -35.50
CA LYS A 257 -0.03 -5.93 -35.05
C LYS A 257 1.32 -5.25 -34.81
N GLY A 258 2.07 -5.74 -33.84
CA GLY A 258 3.30 -5.11 -33.37
C GLY A 258 3.01 -4.04 -32.31
N ASN A 259 3.84 -3.00 -32.29
CA ASN A 259 3.80 -1.97 -31.27
C ASN A 259 2.64 -1.00 -31.49
N ASN A 260 1.80 -0.79 -30.48
CA ASN A 260 0.71 0.16 -30.46
C ASN A 260 0.99 1.26 -29.44
N THR A 261 0.60 2.48 -29.78
CA THR A 261 0.63 3.60 -28.85
C THR A 261 -0.75 3.83 -28.24
N ILE A 262 -0.81 3.94 -26.92
CA ILE A 262 -2.04 4.12 -26.16
C ILE A 262 -1.97 5.47 -25.45
N GLU A 263 -2.85 6.39 -25.80
CA GLU A 263 -2.88 7.75 -25.25
C GLU A 263 -4.19 7.97 -24.47
N ILE A 264 -4.05 8.47 -23.25
CA ILE A 264 -5.15 8.77 -22.32
C ILE A 264 -5.17 10.27 -22.09
N ASN A 265 -6.24 10.90 -22.57
CA ASN A 265 -6.46 12.33 -22.39
C ASN A 265 -7.57 12.55 -21.38
N PHE A 266 -7.21 13.05 -20.20
CA PHE A 266 -8.19 13.34 -19.15
C PHE A 266 -9.03 14.56 -19.53
N SER A 267 -10.30 14.55 -19.11
CA SER A 267 -11.26 15.60 -19.41
C SER A 267 -11.25 16.72 -18.37
N SER A 268 -10.75 16.43 -17.15
CA SER A 268 -10.65 17.43 -16.10
C SER A 268 -9.51 18.41 -16.38
N SER A 269 -9.72 19.69 -16.10
CA SER A 269 -8.65 20.69 -16.09
C SER A 269 -7.86 20.68 -14.78
N ASN A 270 -8.32 19.94 -13.76
CA ASN A 270 -7.65 19.83 -12.48
C ASN A 270 -6.62 18.69 -12.52
N ILE A 271 -5.34 19.03 -12.44
CA ILE A 271 -4.23 18.06 -12.55
C ILE A 271 -4.23 17.01 -11.43
N THR A 272 -4.84 17.30 -10.28
CA THR A 272 -4.98 16.34 -9.17
C THR A 272 -5.97 15.23 -9.47
N GLU A 273 -6.80 15.36 -10.51
CA GLU A 273 -7.79 14.37 -10.95
C GLU A 273 -7.34 13.61 -12.20
N GLN A 274 -6.15 13.91 -12.75
CA GLN A 274 -5.64 13.33 -14.00
C GLN A 274 -4.77 12.10 -13.75
N TYR A 275 -5.32 11.04 -13.15
CA TYR A 275 -4.56 9.84 -12.81
C TYR A 275 -5.38 8.55 -12.94
N PHE A 276 -4.65 7.42 -12.98
CA PHE A 276 -5.18 6.09 -12.73
C PHE A 276 -4.64 5.54 -11.40
N GLY A 277 -5.51 4.94 -10.59
CA GLY A 277 -5.19 4.30 -9.31
C GLY A 277 -5.20 2.77 -9.40
N GLY A 278 -4.57 2.22 -10.44
CA GLY A 278 -4.60 0.80 -10.77
C GLY A 278 -5.61 0.41 -11.86
N GLY A 279 -5.28 -0.64 -12.61
CA GLY A 279 -6.13 -1.24 -13.62
C GLY A 279 -5.38 -1.83 -14.81
N PHE A 280 -6.10 -2.20 -15.86
CA PHE A 280 -5.52 -2.72 -17.09
C PHE A 280 -6.36 -2.44 -18.35
N LEU A 281 -5.68 -2.45 -19.50
CA LEU A 281 -6.27 -2.61 -20.82
C LEU A 281 -5.94 -4.02 -21.34
N LYS A 282 -6.97 -4.81 -21.61
CA LYS A 282 -6.88 -6.16 -22.18
C LYS A 282 -7.28 -6.13 -23.65
N VAL A 283 -6.48 -6.76 -24.51
CA VAL A 283 -6.76 -6.93 -25.95
C VAL A 283 -6.73 -8.41 -26.28
N ASP A 284 -7.85 -8.93 -26.79
CA ASP A 284 -7.97 -10.32 -27.21
C ASP A 284 -7.83 -10.45 -28.71
N TYR A 285 -7.18 -11.53 -29.15
CA TYR A 285 -6.97 -11.84 -30.56
C TYR A 285 -6.96 -13.35 -30.81
N ASN A 286 -7.34 -13.74 -32.02
CA ASN A 286 -7.23 -15.12 -32.46
C ASN A 286 -5.76 -15.50 -32.65
N SER A 287 -5.36 -16.69 -32.22
CA SER A 287 -4.03 -17.26 -32.47
C SER A 287 -4.14 -18.71 -32.90
N THR A 288 -3.27 -19.13 -33.81
CA THR A 288 -3.11 -20.53 -34.23
C THR A 288 -1.88 -21.20 -33.62
N LYS A 289 -1.11 -20.46 -32.80
CA LYS A 289 0.14 -20.94 -32.22
C LYS A 289 -0.12 -21.63 -30.88
N LEU A 290 0.37 -22.87 -30.73
CA LEU A 290 0.33 -23.64 -29.49
C LEU A 290 1.08 -22.94 -28.36
N TYR A 291 2.24 -22.35 -28.68
CA TYR A 291 3.07 -21.55 -27.78
C TYR A 291 3.46 -20.21 -28.43
N GLU A 292 3.58 -19.14 -27.64
CA GLU A 292 4.19 -17.87 -28.09
C GLU A 292 5.58 -17.76 -27.47
N GLU A 293 6.61 -17.85 -28.30
CA GLU A 293 7.99 -17.70 -27.85
C GLU A 293 8.22 -16.29 -27.29
N LYS A 294 8.70 -16.23 -26.05
CA LYS A 294 9.27 -15.03 -25.45
C LYS A 294 10.78 -15.07 -25.62
N GLU A 295 11.39 -13.91 -25.79
CA GLU A 295 12.85 -13.77 -25.80
C GLU A 295 13.37 -14.18 -24.41
N ALA A 296 14.27 -15.17 -24.39
CA ALA A 296 14.63 -15.85 -23.17
C ALA A 296 15.60 -15.04 -22.33
N GLY A 297 15.37 -14.99 -21.01
CA GLY A 297 16.30 -14.40 -20.06
C GLY A 297 16.52 -12.89 -20.21
N LYS A 298 15.63 -12.20 -20.91
CA LYS A 298 15.65 -10.74 -21.08
C LYS A 298 14.25 -10.15 -20.97
N MET A 299 14.10 -9.12 -20.14
CA MET A 299 12.83 -8.40 -19.97
C MET A 299 13.07 -6.89 -19.97
N LYS A 300 12.10 -6.15 -20.51
CA LYS A 300 11.98 -4.70 -20.35
C LYS A 300 10.69 -4.31 -19.65
N TYR A 301 10.81 -3.49 -18.61
CA TYR A 301 9.70 -2.71 -18.06
C TYR A 301 9.77 -1.32 -18.69
N TYR A 302 8.72 -0.90 -19.40
CA TYR A 302 8.63 0.45 -19.96
C TYR A 302 7.89 1.35 -18.98
N PHE A 303 8.47 2.50 -18.68
CA PHE A 303 7.77 3.50 -17.88
C PHE A 303 6.59 4.09 -18.69
N PRO A 304 5.49 4.46 -18.04
CA PRO A 304 4.47 5.26 -18.68
C PRO A 304 5.02 6.62 -19.08
N GLY A 305 4.56 7.13 -20.21
CA GLY A 305 4.69 8.54 -20.53
C GLY A 305 3.69 9.35 -19.70
N ILE A 306 4.16 10.39 -19.03
CA ILE A 306 3.33 11.28 -18.20
C ILE A 306 3.57 12.71 -18.66
N GLU A 307 2.58 13.33 -19.29
CA GLU A 307 2.60 14.74 -19.69
C GLU A 307 1.88 15.57 -18.62
N GLY A 308 2.65 16.13 -17.68
CA GLY A 308 2.13 16.77 -16.47
C GLY A 308 3.11 16.64 -15.31
N ILE A 309 2.63 16.38 -14.10
CA ILE A 309 3.50 16.09 -12.95
C ILE A 309 3.91 14.62 -13.03
N MET A 310 5.22 14.35 -13.07
CA MET A 310 5.72 12.97 -13.08
C MET A 310 5.50 12.33 -11.72
N ASN A 311 4.49 11.46 -11.62
CA ASN A 311 4.15 10.76 -10.38
C ASN A 311 3.66 9.33 -10.67
N LEU A 312 4.49 8.36 -10.31
CA LEU A 312 4.31 6.95 -10.61
C LEU A 312 4.64 6.11 -9.37
N TYR A 313 3.66 5.34 -8.94
CA TYR A 313 3.78 4.28 -7.95
C TYR A 313 3.41 2.96 -8.64
N ASP A 314 4.39 2.08 -8.83
CA ASP A 314 4.21 0.82 -9.54
C ASP A 314 5.09 -0.28 -8.92
N GLY A 315 5.18 -1.42 -9.57
CA GLY A 315 6.22 -2.40 -9.32
C GLY A 315 6.51 -3.27 -10.53
N PHE A 316 7.59 -4.03 -10.45
CA PHE A 316 8.00 -4.98 -11.47
C PHE A 316 8.39 -6.32 -10.86
N TYR A 317 8.41 -7.38 -11.68
CA TYR A 317 8.79 -8.72 -11.27
C TYR A 317 9.99 -9.24 -12.06
N VAL A 318 10.93 -9.89 -11.37
CA VAL A 318 12.11 -10.52 -12.01
C VAL A 318 11.88 -12.02 -12.17
N ASN A 319 11.74 -12.49 -13.41
CA ASN A 319 11.45 -13.88 -13.80
C ASN A 319 12.64 -14.86 -13.65
N GLY A 320 13.36 -14.82 -12.53
CA GLY A 320 14.47 -15.76 -12.28
C GLY A 320 15.58 -15.15 -11.45
N ILE A 321 16.80 -15.64 -11.68
CA ILE A 321 18.01 -15.13 -11.03
C ILE A 321 18.57 -13.99 -11.88
N LEU A 322 18.55 -12.78 -11.34
CA LEU A 322 19.04 -11.56 -11.97
C LEU A 322 20.56 -11.67 -12.24
N ASN A 323 20.95 -11.50 -13.50
CA ASN A 323 22.36 -11.43 -13.90
C ASN A 323 22.85 -9.98 -13.92
N ASN A 324 22.09 -9.09 -14.57
CA ASN A 324 22.36 -7.66 -14.60
C ASN A 324 21.07 -6.86 -14.80
N MET A 325 21.14 -5.58 -14.43
CA MET A 325 20.07 -4.61 -14.58
C MET A 325 20.61 -3.30 -15.15
N SER A 326 19.82 -2.60 -15.94
CA SER A 326 20.10 -1.24 -16.40
C SER A 326 18.82 -0.42 -16.51
N ALA A 327 18.93 0.90 -16.45
CA ALA A 327 17.83 1.83 -16.63
C ALA A 327 18.18 2.88 -17.69
N TYR A 328 17.19 3.24 -18.51
CA TYR A 328 17.22 4.40 -19.36
C TYR A 328 16.06 5.31 -18.97
N ILE A 329 16.36 6.55 -18.60
CA ILE A 329 15.40 7.54 -18.12
C ILE A 329 15.48 8.76 -19.04
N HIS A 330 14.37 9.11 -19.65
CA HIS A 330 14.20 10.29 -20.49
C HIS A 330 13.06 11.12 -19.92
N TYR A 331 13.36 12.34 -19.49
CA TYR A 331 12.38 13.23 -18.89
C TYR A 331 12.63 14.69 -19.24
N LYS A 332 11.60 15.51 -19.11
CA LYS A 332 11.67 16.96 -19.20
C LYS A 332 11.16 17.59 -17.91
N ASN A 333 12.02 18.36 -17.23
CA ASN A 333 11.70 19.05 -15.98
C ASN A 333 11.84 20.56 -16.13
N ASN A 334 10.75 21.30 -15.98
CA ASN A 334 10.69 22.76 -16.03
C ASN A 334 10.29 23.37 -14.67
N ILE A 335 10.24 22.56 -13.60
CA ILE A 335 9.92 23.03 -12.25
C ILE A 335 11.22 23.49 -11.56
N SER A 336 11.37 24.80 -11.35
CA SER A 336 12.51 25.36 -10.63
C SER A 336 12.50 24.88 -9.17
N GLY A 337 13.53 24.13 -8.77
CA GLY A 337 13.63 23.53 -7.43
C GLY A 337 13.01 22.14 -7.29
N GLY A 338 12.26 21.68 -8.31
CA GLY A 338 11.72 20.31 -8.35
C GLY A 338 12.82 19.29 -8.65
N ILE A 339 12.95 18.28 -7.78
CA ILE A 339 13.96 17.22 -7.91
C ILE A 339 13.30 15.97 -8.46
N VAL A 340 13.76 15.48 -9.60
CA VAL A 340 13.29 14.22 -10.20
C VAL A 340 14.05 13.05 -9.59
N TYR A 341 13.36 11.98 -9.21
CA TYR A 341 13.97 10.81 -8.61
C TYR A 341 13.34 9.49 -9.07
N LEU A 342 14.12 8.42 -8.95
CA LEU A 342 13.68 7.04 -9.10
C LEU A 342 14.12 6.22 -7.89
N THR A 343 13.17 5.55 -7.25
CA THR A 343 13.39 4.62 -6.14
C THR A 343 12.96 3.21 -6.56
N ILE A 344 13.82 2.23 -6.32
CA ILE A 344 13.58 0.81 -6.55
C ILE A 344 13.75 0.09 -5.22
N ALA A 345 12.73 -0.65 -4.79
CA ALA A 345 12.68 -1.17 -3.41
C ALA A 345 12.87 -0.01 -2.42
N ASN A 346 13.87 -0.10 -1.53
CA ASN A 346 14.23 0.93 -0.55
C ASN A 346 15.37 1.85 -1.01
N SER A 347 15.79 1.77 -2.28
CA SER A 347 16.99 2.43 -2.79
C SER A 347 16.67 3.49 -3.84
N THR A 348 17.01 4.75 -3.56
CA THR A 348 16.97 5.83 -4.55
C THR A 348 18.15 5.70 -5.51
N VAL A 349 17.88 5.23 -6.72
CA VAL A 349 18.90 4.93 -7.74
C VAL A 349 19.15 6.08 -8.70
N PHE A 350 18.27 7.08 -8.70
CA PHE A 350 18.42 8.31 -9.47
C PHE A 350 17.82 9.48 -8.69
N ARG A 351 18.52 10.62 -8.69
CA ARG A 351 18.05 11.86 -8.11
C ARG A 351 18.74 13.04 -8.80
N SER A 352 17.98 13.99 -9.35
CA SER A 352 18.52 15.13 -10.08
C SER A 352 17.61 16.35 -9.99
N ASN A 353 18.20 17.53 -9.81
CA ASN A 353 17.50 18.81 -9.88
C ASN A 353 17.70 19.49 -11.26
N GLU A 354 18.25 18.78 -12.24
CA GLU A 354 18.47 19.31 -13.59
C GLU A 354 17.14 19.66 -14.26
N THR A 355 17.11 20.84 -14.89
CA THR A 355 15.96 21.36 -15.64
C THR A 355 16.22 21.27 -17.15
N GLY A 356 15.16 21.14 -17.93
CA GLY A 356 15.20 20.94 -19.38
C GLY A 356 14.89 19.49 -19.75
N ASP A 357 15.21 19.12 -21.00
CA ASP A 357 15.06 17.77 -21.53
C ASP A 357 16.34 16.96 -21.28
N ILE A 358 16.23 15.89 -20.50
CA ILE A 358 17.34 15.17 -19.87
C ILE A 358 17.22 13.68 -20.20
N ASN A 359 18.36 13.07 -20.53
CA ASN A 359 18.50 11.64 -20.81
C ASN A 359 19.60 11.04 -19.93
N VAL A 360 19.27 9.98 -19.20
CA VAL A 360 20.16 9.33 -18.23
C VAL A 360 20.16 7.82 -18.46
N THR A 361 21.35 7.24 -18.49
CA THR A 361 21.53 5.79 -18.51
C THR A 361 22.23 5.34 -17.23
N LEU A 362 21.61 4.44 -16.48
CA LEU A 362 22.19 3.78 -15.33
C LEU A 362 22.55 2.35 -15.72
N ASP A 363 23.83 2.02 -15.71
CA ASP A 363 24.26 0.65 -15.95
C ASP A 363 24.18 -0.21 -14.67
N ASN A 364 24.55 -1.48 -14.80
CA ASN A 364 24.52 -2.42 -13.69
C ASN A 364 25.45 -2.03 -12.53
N LEU A 365 26.58 -1.38 -12.82
CA LEU A 365 27.54 -0.98 -11.78
C LEU A 365 26.96 0.16 -10.95
N ASN A 366 26.36 1.15 -11.61
CA ASN A 366 25.67 2.27 -10.96
C ASN A 366 24.55 1.76 -10.05
N LEU A 367 23.66 0.91 -10.58
CA LEU A 367 22.53 0.37 -9.81
C LEU A 367 22.98 -0.49 -8.63
N SER A 368 23.96 -1.38 -8.85
CA SER A 368 24.51 -2.22 -7.77
C SER A 368 25.14 -1.40 -6.65
N HIS A 369 25.75 -0.25 -6.98
CA HIS A 369 26.30 0.66 -5.97
C HIS A 369 25.20 1.25 -5.08
N TYR A 370 24.11 1.75 -5.67
CA TYR A 370 22.97 2.29 -4.91
C TYR A 370 22.31 1.22 -4.04
N PHE A 371 22.08 0.01 -4.58
CA PHE A 371 21.50 -1.09 -3.82
C PHE A 371 22.35 -1.46 -2.59
N ASN A 372 23.67 -1.58 -2.76
CA ASN A 372 24.56 -1.88 -1.64
C ASN A 372 24.56 -0.79 -0.57
N ASN A 373 24.51 0.50 -0.95
CA ASN A 373 24.47 1.61 0.00
C ASN A 373 23.16 1.63 0.80
N SER A 374 22.06 1.16 0.22
CA SER A 374 20.75 1.02 0.89
C SER A 374 20.59 -0.31 1.64
N GLY A 375 21.64 -1.13 1.71
CA GLY A 375 21.60 -2.45 2.36
C GLY A 375 20.80 -3.51 1.59
N LEU A 376 20.38 -3.23 0.35
CA LEU A 376 19.61 -4.13 -0.51
C LEU A 376 20.54 -5.09 -1.23
N ASN A 377 20.34 -6.40 -1.05
CA ASN A 377 21.10 -7.40 -1.80
C ASN A 377 20.37 -7.70 -3.12
N CYS A 378 21.09 -7.73 -4.25
CA CYS A 378 20.50 -8.08 -5.56
C CYS A 378 19.78 -9.44 -5.56
N SER A 379 20.18 -10.38 -4.69
CA SER A 379 19.48 -11.66 -4.53
C SER A 379 18.05 -11.52 -4.01
N GLU A 380 17.74 -10.42 -3.32
CA GLU A 380 16.41 -10.12 -2.78
C GLU A 380 15.42 -9.70 -3.86
N LEU A 381 15.91 -9.32 -5.05
CA LEU A 381 15.11 -8.99 -6.23
C LEU A 381 14.64 -10.24 -6.99
N ASN A 382 15.35 -11.36 -6.84
CA ASN A 382 15.11 -12.58 -7.61
C ASN A 382 13.73 -13.17 -7.31
N MET A 383 12.92 -13.39 -8.35
CA MET A 383 11.60 -14.02 -8.25
C MET A 383 10.68 -13.32 -7.25
N LYS A 384 10.76 -11.99 -7.14
CA LYS A 384 9.87 -11.19 -6.29
C LYS A 384 9.31 -10.00 -7.05
N THR A 385 8.14 -9.54 -6.59
CA THR A 385 7.55 -8.26 -6.99
C THR A 385 8.24 -7.16 -6.19
N ILE A 386 8.78 -6.16 -6.88
CA ILE A 386 9.60 -5.09 -6.34
C ILE A 386 8.88 -3.76 -6.53
N PRO A 387 8.65 -2.98 -5.46
CA PRO A 387 8.01 -1.68 -5.60
C PRO A 387 8.97 -0.70 -6.31
N LEU A 388 8.37 0.15 -7.14
CA LEU A 388 9.03 1.12 -8.00
C LEU A 388 8.32 2.46 -7.87
N LYS A 389 9.08 3.52 -7.55
CA LYS A 389 8.55 4.87 -7.47
C LYS A 389 9.34 5.81 -8.37
N PHE A 390 8.66 6.55 -9.24
CA PHE A 390 9.25 7.62 -10.03
C PHE A 390 8.48 8.90 -9.76
N GLY A 391 9.17 9.97 -9.37
CA GLY A 391 8.50 11.16 -8.88
C GLY A 391 9.30 12.45 -9.04
N ILE A 392 8.64 13.55 -8.71
CA ILE A 392 9.27 14.83 -8.42
C ILE A 392 9.02 15.18 -6.95
N GLU A 393 10.06 15.54 -6.21
CA GLU A 393 9.98 16.03 -4.83
C GLU A 393 10.34 17.53 -4.76
N ASN A 394 10.12 18.13 -3.59
CA ASN A 394 10.25 19.58 -3.34
C ASN A 394 9.33 20.44 -4.21
N ILE A 395 8.25 19.87 -4.73
CA ILE A 395 7.10 20.63 -5.21
C ILE A 395 6.29 20.95 -3.97
N ILE A 396 6.43 22.15 -3.41
CA ILE A 396 5.63 22.57 -2.26
C ILE A 396 4.17 22.61 -2.74
N PRO A 397 3.28 21.75 -2.22
CA PRO A 397 1.86 21.88 -2.48
C PRO A 397 1.38 23.14 -1.77
N SER A 398 0.84 24.08 -2.51
CA SER A 398 0.32 25.33 -1.93
C SER A 398 -1.05 25.15 -1.26
N ASP A 399 -1.68 23.97 -1.45
CA ASP A 399 -2.98 23.57 -0.86
C ASP A 399 -2.91 22.26 -0.05
N GLY A 400 -1.71 21.69 0.14
CA GLY A 400 -1.55 20.55 1.05
C GLY A 400 -1.60 21.05 2.48
N GLU A 401 -2.68 20.78 3.21
CA GLU A 401 -2.65 20.94 4.67
C GLU A 401 -1.77 19.83 5.27
N GLY A 402 -0.68 20.24 5.92
CA GLY A 402 0.15 19.37 6.73
C GLY A 402 -0.59 18.95 8.00
N TYR A 403 -0.41 17.69 8.39
CA TYR A 403 -0.98 17.12 9.62
C TYR A 403 0.08 16.77 10.67
N GLY A 404 1.28 17.32 10.54
CA GLY A 404 2.41 17.07 11.41
C GLY A 404 2.40 17.96 12.65
N ASP A 405 2.44 17.35 13.82
CA ASP A 405 2.77 18.03 15.07
C ASP A 405 4.16 17.60 15.51
N ALA A 406 5.07 18.56 15.65
CA ALA A 406 6.44 18.30 16.06
C ALA A 406 6.77 19.05 17.35
N VAL A 407 7.52 18.42 18.25
CA VAL A 407 8.12 19.12 19.39
C VAL A 407 9.63 19.16 19.28
N LEU A 408 10.20 20.36 19.33
CA LEU A 408 11.63 20.58 19.50
C LEU A 408 11.97 20.51 21.00
N ILE A 409 12.87 19.61 21.37
CA ILE A 409 13.35 19.40 22.73
C ILE A 409 14.83 19.76 22.77
N THR A 410 15.13 20.97 23.24
CA THR A 410 16.46 21.59 23.11
C THR A 410 17.15 21.70 24.47
N ASP A 411 18.35 21.15 24.58
CA ASP A 411 19.18 21.33 25.76
C ASP A 411 19.64 22.79 25.89
N VAL A 412 19.43 23.40 27.05
CA VAL A 412 19.92 24.74 27.42
C VAL A 412 20.83 24.67 28.66
N SER A 413 21.40 23.51 28.94
CA SER A 413 22.34 23.29 30.05
C SER A 413 23.61 24.14 29.94
N GLY A 414 24.38 24.20 31.03
CA GLY A 414 25.58 25.03 31.10
C GLY A 414 26.67 24.63 30.10
N SER A 415 26.71 23.36 29.69
CA SER A 415 27.63 22.89 28.65
C SER A 415 27.34 23.51 27.28
N MET A 416 26.10 23.88 27.00
CA MET A 416 25.69 24.58 25.77
C MET A 416 26.27 25.99 25.67
N GLY A 417 26.84 26.52 26.76
CA GLY A 417 27.60 27.76 26.76
C GLY A 417 29.00 27.65 26.12
N SER A 418 29.46 26.43 25.81
CA SER A 418 30.80 26.16 25.26
C SER A 418 30.97 26.71 23.83
N THR A 419 32.21 27.09 23.50
CA THR A 419 32.63 27.63 22.20
C THR A 419 33.57 26.66 21.50
N ASP A 420 33.00 25.71 20.77
CA ASP A 420 33.75 24.61 20.13
C ASP A 420 33.12 24.12 18.81
N ILE A 421 32.12 24.84 18.30
CA ILE A 421 31.43 24.50 17.05
C ILE A 421 32.16 25.10 15.84
N GLN A 422 32.35 24.29 14.81
CA GLN A 422 32.97 24.71 13.57
C GLN A 422 31.95 25.29 12.57
N PRO A 423 32.36 26.18 11.66
CA PRO A 423 33.65 26.85 11.60
C PRO A 423 33.76 28.01 12.61
N GLY A 424 34.94 28.15 13.23
CA GLY A 424 35.29 29.37 13.98
C GLY A 424 34.91 29.39 15.46
N ASP A 425 34.87 28.23 16.12
CA ASP A 425 34.66 28.05 17.56
C ASP A 425 33.43 28.82 18.09
N GLN A 426 32.32 28.68 17.37
CA GLN A 426 31.04 29.30 17.71
C GLN A 426 30.45 28.68 19.00
N GLN A 427 29.62 29.44 19.70
CA GLN A 427 28.93 28.97 20.89
C GLN A 427 27.83 27.96 20.52
N ARG A 428 27.78 26.80 21.19
CA ARG A 428 26.81 25.72 20.91
C ARG A 428 25.37 26.23 20.91
N LEU A 429 24.95 26.92 21.98
CA LEU A 429 23.57 27.39 22.10
C LEU A 429 23.19 28.41 21.01
N ALA A 430 24.12 29.29 20.60
CA ALA A 430 23.85 30.26 19.54
C ALA A 430 23.58 29.58 18.19
N VAL A 431 24.29 28.49 17.90
CA VAL A 431 24.08 27.67 16.69
C VAL A 431 22.79 26.87 16.80
N ALA A 432 22.50 26.30 17.97
CA ALA A 432 21.25 25.60 18.26
C ALA A 432 20.02 26.50 18.04
N ILE A 433 20.05 27.76 18.52
CA ILE A 433 18.97 28.75 18.31
C ILE A 433 18.68 28.95 16.82
N LEU A 434 19.71 29.02 15.97
CA LEU A 434 19.54 29.15 14.52
C LEU A 434 18.96 27.87 13.90
N ALA A 435 19.43 26.70 14.33
CA ALA A 435 18.93 25.41 13.86
C ALA A 435 17.45 25.20 14.25
N ASP A 436 17.06 25.50 15.48
CA ASP A 436 15.68 25.44 15.97
C ASP A 436 14.76 26.35 15.12
N LYS A 437 15.19 27.59 14.81
CA LYS A 437 14.46 28.51 13.92
C LYS A 437 14.32 27.99 12.51
N ASN A 438 15.35 27.33 11.98
CA ASN A 438 15.31 26.70 10.66
C ASN A 438 14.37 25.50 10.63
N PHE A 439 14.31 24.70 11.69
CA PHE A 439 13.33 23.63 11.81
C PHE A 439 11.90 24.16 11.92
N ILE A 440 11.66 25.19 12.73
CA ILE A 440 10.36 25.88 12.81
C ILE A 440 9.96 26.35 11.41
N ALA A 441 10.85 27.03 10.70
CA ALA A 441 10.58 27.50 9.34
C ALA A 441 10.31 26.34 8.37
N GLY A 442 11.07 25.24 8.42
CA GLY A 442 10.88 24.07 7.59
C GLY A 442 9.53 23.38 7.82
N MET A 443 9.15 23.21 9.08
CA MET A 443 7.86 22.63 9.48
C MET A 443 6.67 23.50 9.05
N LEU A 444 6.75 24.82 9.31
CA LEU A 444 5.68 25.78 9.05
C LEU A 444 5.66 26.31 7.61
N ASN A 445 6.59 25.87 6.76
CA ASN A 445 6.53 26.13 5.33
C ASN A 445 5.27 25.52 4.67
N MET A 446 4.64 24.57 5.35
CA MET A 446 3.36 24.00 4.97
C MET A 446 2.29 24.33 6.02
N SER A 447 1.18 24.90 5.55
CA SER A 447 0.02 25.24 6.39
C SER A 447 -0.56 24.00 7.05
N GLY A 448 -1.03 24.11 8.29
CA GLY A 448 -1.64 23.02 9.04
C GLY A 448 -0.67 22.27 9.95
N ASN A 449 0.64 22.32 9.73
CA ASN A 449 1.64 21.80 10.67
C ASN A 449 1.77 22.71 11.90
N ARG A 450 2.13 22.14 13.05
CA ARG A 450 2.38 22.88 14.29
C ARG A 450 3.68 22.46 14.93
N VAL A 451 4.33 23.41 15.60
CA VAL A 451 5.56 23.16 16.36
C VAL A 451 5.33 23.55 17.82
N GLY A 452 5.74 22.68 18.72
CA GLY A 452 5.85 22.94 20.15
C GLY A 452 7.32 23.02 20.55
N LEU A 453 7.63 23.77 21.59
CA LEU A 453 9.01 23.97 22.06
C LEU A 453 9.13 23.52 23.50
N VAL A 454 10.21 22.81 23.81
CA VAL A 454 10.59 22.45 25.18
C VAL A 454 12.08 22.70 25.33
N SER A 455 12.47 23.66 26.16
CA SER A 455 13.85 23.78 26.61
C SER A 455 14.02 23.10 27.96
N PHE A 456 15.16 22.46 28.18
CA PHE A 456 15.43 21.76 29.43
C PHE A 456 16.84 22.01 29.98
N THR A 457 16.94 22.01 31.30
CA THR A 457 18.20 21.99 32.07
C THR A 457 18.08 20.90 33.14
N THR A 458 18.25 21.19 34.44
CA THR A 458 17.99 20.24 35.54
C THR A 458 16.55 19.74 35.61
N ASN A 459 15.63 20.44 34.95
CA ASN A 459 14.20 20.19 34.78
C ASN A 459 13.75 20.87 33.47
N VAL A 460 12.46 20.81 33.15
CA VAL A 460 11.90 21.65 32.08
C VAL A 460 12.10 23.12 32.43
N HIS A 461 12.65 23.91 31.51
CA HIS A 461 12.93 25.33 31.73
C HIS A 461 11.82 26.22 31.17
N GLN A 462 11.55 26.12 29.86
CA GLN A 462 10.49 26.86 29.19
C GLN A 462 9.76 25.95 28.20
N THR A 463 8.49 26.25 27.98
CA THR A 463 7.64 25.49 27.05
C THR A 463 6.79 26.42 26.20
N HIS A 464 6.57 26.04 24.95
CA HIS A 464 5.61 26.67 24.06
C HIS A 464 4.67 25.59 23.55
N GLU A 465 3.36 25.83 23.65
CA GLU A 465 2.33 24.93 23.13
C GLU A 465 2.44 24.75 21.61
N LEU A 466 1.83 23.70 21.07
CA LEU A 466 1.79 23.47 19.62
C LEU A 466 1.15 24.65 18.89
N SER A 467 1.93 25.34 18.07
CA SER A 467 1.53 26.56 17.37
C SER A 467 1.97 26.55 15.91
N ASP A 468 1.20 27.20 15.05
CA ASP A 468 1.55 27.54 13.68
C ASP A 468 2.03 29.01 13.57
N ASN A 469 2.04 29.76 14.66
CA ASN A 469 2.54 31.13 14.71
C ASN A 469 4.06 31.15 14.86
N LYS A 470 4.76 31.26 13.72
CA LYS A 470 6.23 31.35 13.68
C LYS A 470 6.80 32.43 14.60
N THR A 471 6.11 33.57 14.77
CA THR A 471 6.64 34.70 15.53
C THR A 471 6.73 34.38 17.02
N THR A 472 5.70 33.75 17.60
CA THR A 472 5.70 33.41 19.03
C THR A 472 6.73 32.32 19.33
N LEU A 473 6.89 31.37 18.39
CA LEU A 473 7.89 30.31 18.48
C LEU A 473 9.32 30.88 18.40
N ASP A 474 9.62 31.71 17.39
CA ASP A 474 10.92 32.35 17.22
C ASP A 474 11.30 33.20 18.45
N ASN A 475 10.34 33.99 18.97
CA ASN A 475 10.55 34.84 20.13
C ASN A 475 10.93 34.01 21.37
N GLN A 476 10.31 32.84 21.57
CA GLN A 476 10.66 31.98 22.68
C GLN A 476 12.07 31.40 22.55
N VAL A 477 12.45 30.91 21.35
CA VAL A 477 13.81 30.40 21.10
C VAL A 477 14.86 31.48 21.34
N ASP A 478 14.58 32.74 21.01
CA ASP A 478 15.49 33.87 21.27
C ASP A 478 15.79 34.11 22.76
N THR A 479 14.98 33.57 23.68
CA THR A 479 15.19 33.72 25.13
C THR A 479 16.14 32.68 25.73
N TYR A 480 16.55 31.66 24.95
CA TYR A 480 17.37 30.57 25.48
C TYR A 480 18.74 31.07 25.97
N THR A 481 19.09 30.66 27.19
CA THR A 481 20.39 30.97 27.82
C THR A 481 20.99 29.70 28.44
N PRO A 482 22.33 29.56 28.52
CA PRO A 482 22.95 28.40 29.14
C PRO A 482 22.73 28.40 30.66
N LEU A 483 22.26 27.28 31.21
CA LEU A 483 21.88 27.11 32.61
C LEU A 483 22.74 26.05 33.32
N SER A 484 22.13 25.15 34.08
CA SER A 484 22.82 24.21 34.99
C SER A 484 22.91 22.83 34.36
N GLY A 485 22.37 21.78 34.98
CA GLY A 485 22.41 20.40 34.49
C GLY A 485 21.50 20.10 33.31
N THR A 486 21.29 18.81 33.08
CA THR A 486 20.66 18.23 31.89
C THR A 486 19.72 17.08 32.31
N CYS A 487 18.41 17.26 32.12
CA CYS A 487 17.35 16.26 32.34
C CYS A 487 16.63 15.99 31.01
N ILE A 488 17.19 15.12 30.18
CA ILE A 488 16.65 14.82 28.84
C ILE A 488 15.24 14.21 28.97
N CYS A 489 15.04 13.32 29.95
CA CYS A 489 13.76 12.65 30.16
C CYS A 489 12.65 13.65 30.57
N CYS A 490 12.98 14.71 31.35
CA CYS A 490 12.05 15.78 31.68
C CYS A 490 11.54 16.49 30.41
N GLY A 491 12.45 16.79 29.49
CA GLY A 491 12.14 17.38 28.19
C GLY A 491 11.23 16.47 27.35
N ILE A 492 11.59 15.18 27.24
CA ILE A 492 10.81 14.17 26.50
C ILE A 492 9.40 14.02 27.07
N ASN A 493 9.26 13.92 28.40
CA ASN A 493 7.96 13.76 29.05
C ASN A 493 7.05 14.98 28.82
N LYS A 494 7.57 16.20 28.93
CA LYS A 494 6.78 17.38 28.60
C LYS A 494 6.44 17.45 27.11
N GLY A 495 7.37 17.08 26.22
CA GLY A 495 7.10 16.98 24.79
C GLY A 495 6.01 15.97 24.46
N ASN A 496 5.99 14.82 25.14
CA ASN A 496 4.90 13.84 25.03
C ASN A 496 3.56 14.42 25.46
N LYS A 497 3.51 15.22 26.54
CA LYS A 497 2.28 15.90 26.99
C LYS A 497 1.79 16.90 25.93
N LEU A 498 2.67 17.72 25.36
CA LEU A 498 2.32 18.67 24.30
C LEU A 498 1.75 17.97 23.04
N LEU A 499 2.33 16.84 22.63
CA LEU A 499 1.88 16.08 21.46
C LEU A 499 0.54 15.35 21.65
N GLN A 500 0.05 15.25 22.90
CA GLN A 500 -1.25 14.66 23.22
C GLN A 500 -2.40 15.66 23.11
N SER A 501 -2.10 16.97 23.00
CA SER A 501 -3.12 18.01 22.86
C SER A 501 -3.92 17.84 21.57
N PRO A 502 -5.25 17.61 21.65
CA PRO A 502 -6.07 17.31 20.48
C PRO A 502 -6.10 18.48 19.49
N TYR A 503 -5.96 18.19 18.20
CA TYR A 503 -6.19 19.20 17.15
C TYR A 503 -7.66 19.21 16.76
N MET A 504 -8.37 20.27 17.15
CA MET A 504 -9.79 20.46 16.89
C MET A 504 -10.00 21.40 15.71
N ILE A 505 -10.74 20.96 14.69
CA ILE A 505 -11.31 21.86 13.67
C ILE A 505 -12.80 22.06 13.95
N SER A 506 -13.35 23.18 13.50
CA SER A 506 -14.79 23.47 13.58
C SER A 506 -15.42 23.53 12.19
N PRO A 507 -15.84 22.40 11.59
CA PRO A 507 -16.49 22.42 10.27
C PRO A 507 -17.78 23.24 10.26
N ILE A 508 -18.42 23.41 11.41
CA ILE A 508 -19.50 24.38 11.62
C ILE A 508 -19.19 25.15 12.89
N THR A 509 -18.96 26.45 12.76
CA THR A 509 -18.74 27.35 13.90
C THR A 509 -20.08 27.76 14.53
N ALA A 510 -20.03 28.18 15.79
CA ALA A 510 -21.16 28.84 16.45
C ALA A 510 -21.60 30.08 15.67
N LYS A 511 -22.87 30.46 15.82
CA LYS A 511 -23.51 31.61 15.14
C LYS A 511 -23.40 31.60 13.61
N SER A 512 -23.15 30.44 13.00
CA SER A 512 -23.02 30.34 11.55
C SER A 512 -24.37 30.44 10.83
N ALA A 513 -24.36 30.68 9.52
CA ALA A 513 -25.59 30.77 8.72
C ALA A 513 -26.20 29.38 8.43
N TRP A 514 -27.49 29.20 8.71
CA TRP A 514 -28.25 27.97 8.47
C TRP A 514 -29.38 28.20 7.47
N LEU A 515 -29.60 27.22 6.58
CA LEU A 515 -30.86 27.14 5.85
C LEU A 515 -31.95 26.74 6.83
N TYR A 516 -33.12 27.37 6.76
CA TYR A 516 -34.23 27.09 7.65
C TYR A 516 -35.59 27.09 6.93
N ASN A 517 -36.53 26.34 7.50
CA ASN A 517 -37.90 26.26 7.02
C ASN A 517 -38.90 26.15 8.18
N THR A 518 -39.85 27.07 8.21
CA THR A 518 -40.87 27.17 9.28
C THR A 518 -42.27 26.80 8.81
N ASN A 519 -42.45 26.39 7.55
CA ASN A 519 -43.78 26.10 6.98
C ASN A 519 -44.38 24.75 7.41
N TYR A 520 -43.59 23.90 8.07
CA TYR A 520 -43.95 22.51 8.37
C TYR A 520 -44.10 22.26 9.88
N SER A 521 -44.84 23.11 10.60
CA SER A 521 -44.90 23.05 12.08
C SER A 521 -45.44 21.72 12.66
N SER A 522 -46.19 20.92 11.89
CA SER A 522 -46.78 19.65 12.35
C SER A 522 -46.38 18.41 11.55
N THR A 523 -45.60 18.57 10.48
CA THR A 523 -45.18 17.48 9.57
C THR A 523 -43.72 17.64 9.19
N ALA A 524 -43.05 16.60 8.69
CA ALA A 524 -41.75 16.79 8.05
C ALA A 524 -41.90 17.49 6.68
N PRO A 525 -40.86 18.20 6.19
CA PRO A 525 -40.81 18.63 4.79
C PRO A 525 -40.99 17.42 3.85
N PRO A 526 -41.68 17.60 2.71
CA PRO A 526 -41.99 16.50 1.80
C PRO A 526 -40.73 15.99 1.11
N GLU A 527 -40.73 14.70 0.77
CA GLU A 527 -39.72 14.08 -0.08
C GLU A 527 -39.75 14.70 -1.49
N ILE A 528 -38.58 14.98 -2.06
CA ILE A 528 -38.43 15.56 -3.40
C ILE A 528 -37.47 14.68 -4.20
N ASN A 529 -37.92 14.18 -5.36
CA ASN A 529 -37.11 13.33 -6.26
C ASN A 529 -36.47 12.11 -5.58
N GLY A 530 -37.19 11.42 -4.68
CA GLY A 530 -36.65 10.24 -4.00
C GLY A 530 -35.76 10.56 -2.79
N SER A 531 -35.52 11.84 -2.48
CA SER A 531 -34.65 12.28 -1.39
C SER A 531 -35.46 12.89 -0.24
N ASN A 532 -35.18 12.44 0.99
CA ASN A 532 -35.77 12.97 2.21
C ASN A 532 -35.05 14.27 2.63
N TRP A 533 -35.70 15.13 3.40
CA TRP A 533 -35.15 16.42 3.85
C TRP A 533 -33.93 16.31 4.75
N THR A 534 -33.52 15.11 5.15
CA THR A 534 -32.29 14.83 5.90
C THR A 534 -31.13 14.41 5.01
N ASP A 535 -31.40 14.06 3.75
CA ASP A 535 -30.41 13.55 2.80
C ASP A 535 -29.61 14.69 2.15
N LEU A 536 -28.37 14.41 1.74
CA LEU A 536 -27.50 15.39 1.07
C LEU A 536 -28.11 15.89 -0.24
N ASN A 537 -28.72 15.00 -1.01
CA ASN A 537 -29.24 15.29 -2.36
C ASN A 537 -30.64 15.94 -2.35
N TYR A 538 -31.19 16.24 -1.18
CA TYR A 538 -32.46 16.95 -1.06
C TYR A 538 -32.38 18.34 -1.69
N ASN A 539 -33.42 18.75 -2.41
CA ASN A 539 -33.50 20.08 -3.01
C ASN A 539 -34.11 21.08 -2.02
N ASP A 540 -33.25 21.86 -1.36
CA ASP A 540 -33.60 22.90 -0.39
C ASP A 540 -33.47 24.34 -0.94
N THR A 541 -33.45 24.51 -2.27
CA THR A 541 -33.32 25.83 -2.93
C THR A 541 -34.40 26.85 -2.54
N ASN A 542 -35.52 26.41 -1.97
CA ASN A 542 -36.62 27.27 -1.50
C ASN A 542 -36.57 27.55 0.01
N TRP A 543 -35.54 27.10 0.73
CA TRP A 543 -35.38 27.38 2.16
C TRP A 543 -34.75 28.76 2.37
N SER A 544 -35.13 29.42 3.46
CA SER A 544 -34.57 30.72 3.83
C SER A 544 -33.19 30.54 4.46
N LEU A 545 -32.32 31.55 4.42
CA LEU A 545 -30.99 31.54 5.04
C LEU A 545 -30.95 32.57 6.17
N GLY A 546 -30.39 32.21 7.32
CA GLY A 546 -30.25 33.12 8.47
C GLY A 546 -29.09 32.75 9.38
N ASN A 547 -28.50 33.73 10.08
CA ASN A 547 -27.44 33.49 11.06
C ASN A 547 -28.03 32.98 12.36
N ALA A 548 -27.45 31.91 12.92
CA ALA A 548 -27.71 31.55 14.30
C ALA A 548 -27.21 32.69 15.21
N ILE A 549 -27.90 33.03 16.31
CA ILE A 549 -28.99 32.27 16.94
C ILE A 549 -30.34 32.51 16.21
N LEU A 550 -30.95 31.43 15.70
CA LEU A 550 -32.25 31.49 14.99
C LEU A 550 -33.38 31.22 15.98
N GLY A 551 -34.40 32.06 16.02
CA GLY A 551 -35.43 31.90 17.03
C GLY A 551 -36.59 32.90 16.98
N PHE A 552 -37.45 32.85 18.00
CA PHE A 552 -38.37 33.93 18.34
C PHE A 552 -38.48 33.99 19.87
N GLU A 553 -38.83 35.15 20.44
CA GLU A 553 -39.09 35.28 21.87
C GLU A 553 -40.12 36.39 22.14
N ASN A 554 -41.00 36.19 23.12
CA ASN A 554 -41.99 37.20 23.54
C ASN A 554 -41.41 38.23 24.53
N MET A 555 -40.36 37.85 25.27
CA MET A 555 -39.58 38.71 26.16
C MET A 555 -38.12 38.39 25.94
N SER A 556 -37.28 39.42 25.84
CA SER A 556 -35.87 39.21 25.52
C SER A 556 -35.07 38.65 26.70
N TYR A 557 -34.31 37.59 26.46
CA TYR A 557 -33.37 36.99 27.42
C TYR A 557 -32.11 36.50 26.69
N PRO A 558 -30.92 36.55 27.32
CA PRO A 558 -29.71 35.98 26.73
C PRO A 558 -29.81 34.45 26.57
N PRO A 559 -29.22 33.87 25.50
CA PRO A 559 -28.53 34.58 24.43
C PRO A 559 -29.51 35.17 23.41
N ASN A 560 -29.16 36.35 22.87
CA ASN A 560 -30.03 37.13 21.99
C ASN A 560 -30.20 36.47 20.61
N ILE A 561 -31.40 36.62 20.03
CA ILE A 561 -31.72 36.10 18.69
C ILE A 561 -31.10 37.01 17.62
N ASP A 562 -30.36 36.41 16.69
CA ASP A 562 -29.76 37.10 15.54
C ASP A 562 -30.68 37.04 14.30
N THR A 563 -31.42 35.93 14.14
CA THR A 563 -32.43 35.77 13.08
C THR A 563 -33.78 35.41 13.67
N ASP A 564 -34.76 36.32 13.55
CA ASP A 564 -36.15 36.03 13.86
C ASP A 564 -36.77 35.12 12.79
N ILE A 565 -37.15 33.90 13.18
CA ILE A 565 -37.77 32.89 12.29
C ILE A 565 -39.30 32.84 12.43
N GLY A 566 -39.87 33.67 13.30
CA GLY A 566 -41.30 33.77 13.58
C GLY A 566 -41.87 32.60 14.36
N ASN A 567 -42.95 32.85 15.10
CA ASN A 567 -43.64 31.82 15.87
C ASN A 567 -44.57 30.96 14.98
N ASN A 568 -44.21 29.70 14.76
CA ASN A 568 -45.01 28.74 13.97
C ASN A 568 -45.74 27.65 14.79
N ARG A 569 -45.60 27.66 16.12
CA ARG A 569 -46.16 26.69 17.08
C ARG A 569 -45.94 25.22 16.67
N GLY A 570 -44.68 24.80 16.59
CA GLY A 570 -44.32 23.39 16.39
C GLY A 570 -42.86 23.19 15.95
N ASN A 571 -42.67 22.41 14.88
CA ASN A 571 -41.35 22.06 14.39
C ASN A 571 -40.69 23.18 13.57
N TYR A 572 -39.39 23.36 13.77
CA TYR A 572 -38.51 24.15 12.93
C TYR A 572 -37.46 23.22 12.32
N TYR A 573 -37.14 23.43 11.03
CA TYR A 573 -36.21 22.60 10.29
C TYR A 573 -35.01 23.43 9.84
N PHE A 574 -33.81 22.91 10.05
CA PHE A 574 -32.56 23.57 9.70
C PHE A 574 -31.66 22.63 8.89
N ARG A 575 -30.89 23.18 7.95
CA ARG A 575 -29.90 22.45 7.14
C ARG A 575 -28.61 23.26 7.01
N LYS A 576 -27.48 22.57 7.12
CA LYS A 576 -26.15 23.14 6.91
C LYS A 576 -25.29 22.18 6.12
N TYR A 577 -24.77 22.66 4.99
CA TYR A 577 -23.74 21.98 4.23
C TYR A 577 -22.37 22.36 4.76
N PHE A 578 -21.47 21.39 4.83
CA PHE A 578 -20.08 21.58 5.21
C PHE A 578 -19.20 20.56 4.48
N ASN A 579 -17.92 20.88 4.32
CA ASN A 579 -16.95 20.01 3.64
C ASN A 579 -15.96 19.43 4.64
N ILE A 580 -15.55 18.18 4.41
CA ILE A 580 -14.48 17.51 5.14
C ILE A 580 -13.40 17.08 4.14
N THR A 581 -12.17 17.50 4.33
CA THR A 581 -11.03 17.22 3.44
C THR A 581 -10.64 15.73 3.44
N ASN A 582 -10.67 15.08 4.60
CA ASN A 582 -10.43 13.65 4.75
C ASN A 582 -11.19 13.08 5.95
N SER A 583 -12.23 12.29 5.72
CA SER A 583 -13.03 11.72 6.82
C SER A 583 -12.30 10.65 7.63
N ASN A 584 -11.27 10.00 7.06
CA ASN A 584 -10.51 8.97 7.76
C ASN A 584 -9.65 9.57 8.89
N LYS A 585 -9.31 10.86 8.78
CA LYS A 585 -8.54 11.59 9.79
C LYS A 585 -9.33 12.05 10.99
N ILE A 586 -10.66 12.04 10.92
CA ILE A 586 -11.47 12.47 12.05
C ILE A 586 -11.44 11.34 13.09
N LYS A 587 -10.78 11.57 14.22
CA LYS A 587 -10.74 10.63 15.35
C LYS A 587 -12.11 10.60 16.03
N ASN A 588 -12.60 11.77 16.43
CA ASN A 588 -13.90 11.97 17.07
C ASN A 588 -14.66 13.16 16.45
N LEU A 589 -15.99 13.14 16.55
CA LEU A 589 -16.85 14.19 16.02
C LEU A 589 -17.83 14.64 17.11
N TYR A 590 -17.72 15.90 17.54
CA TYR A 590 -18.49 16.44 18.65
C TYR A 590 -19.50 17.48 18.19
N ILE A 591 -20.67 17.49 18.83
CA ILE A 591 -21.70 18.50 18.60
C ILE A 591 -21.94 19.31 19.88
N ASN A 592 -22.06 20.62 19.72
CA ASN A 592 -22.65 21.50 20.72
C ASN A 592 -23.91 22.11 20.10
N ILE A 593 -25.01 22.11 20.84
CA ILE A 593 -26.33 22.52 20.37
C ILE A 593 -26.95 23.46 21.39
N LEU A 594 -27.47 24.57 20.89
CA LEU A 594 -28.44 25.42 21.55
C LEU A 594 -29.81 25.01 21.00
N SER A 595 -30.68 24.49 21.86
CA SER A 595 -32.07 24.14 21.55
C SER A 595 -33.01 24.71 22.62
N ASP A 596 -34.21 25.14 22.21
CA ASP A 596 -35.34 25.33 23.12
C ASP A 596 -36.27 24.11 22.96
N ASP A 597 -36.71 23.54 24.08
CA ASP A 597 -37.39 22.26 24.21
C ASP A 597 -36.57 21.02 23.82
N ASN A 598 -36.62 20.55 22.57
CA ASN A 598 -35.89 19.35 22.16
C ASN A 598 -35.52 19.35 20.67
N THR A 599 -34.44 18.64 20.33
CA THR A 599 -33.90 18.59 18.97
C THR A 599 -33.54 17.17 18.47
N GLU A 600 -33.69 16.95 17.16
CA GLU A 600 -33.22 15.77 16.43
C GLU A 600 -32.17 16.21 15.41
N VAL A 601 -30.99 15.56 15.38
CA VAL A 601 -29.90 15.89 14.46
C VAL A 601 -29.56 14.69 13.58
N TYR A 602 -29.47 14.95 12.28
CA TYR A 602 -29.19 13.98 11.25
C TYR A 602 -27.93 14.36 10.47
N LEU A 603 -27.04 13.41 10.27
CA LEU A 603 -25.87 13.53 9.41
C LEU A 603 -26.08 12.68 8.16
N ASN A 604 -26.06 13.29 6.98
CA ASN A 604 -26.22 12.60 5.69
C ASN A 604 -27.39 11.60 5.67
N GLY A 605 -28.56 12.00 6.18
CA GLY A 605 -29.77 11.16 6.23
C GLY A 605 -29.89 10.23 7.44
N ARG A 606 -28.84 10.11 8.27
CA ARG A 606 -28.82 9.22 9.45
C ARG A 606 -28.97 10.00 10.74
N LEU A 607 -29.89 9.58 11.62
CA LEU A 607 -30.05 10.16 12.95
C LEU A 607 -28.77 9.91 13.77
N VAL A 608 -28.14 10.98 14.25
CA VAL A 608 -26.90 10.92 15.05
C VAL A 608 -27.08 11.42 16.48
N TYR A 609 -28.10 12.24 16.72
CA TYR A 609 -28.44 12.72 18.06
C TYR A 609 -29.95 12.96 18.20
N ASN A 610 -30.50 12.65 19.36
CA ASN A 610 -31.93 12.78 19.66
C ASN A 610 -32.14 13.17 21.12
N GLU A 611 -32.56 14.40 21.33
CA GLU A 611 -32.92 14.94 22.63
C GLU A 611 -34.38 14.60 22.96
N THR A 612 -34.64 14.08 24.15
CA THR A 612 -35.97 13.56 24.53
C THR A 612 -36.64 14.33 25.65
N LYS A 613 -35.94 15.28 26.27
CA LYS A 613 -36.42 16.05 27.42
C LYS A 613 -36.55 17.52 27.01
N GLU A 614 -37.66 18.14 27.38
CA GLU A 614 -37.90 19.58 27.21
C GLU A 614 -37.08 20.40 28.22
N HIS A 615 -36.44 21.46 27.77
CA HIS A 615 -35.71 22.43 28.59
C HIS A 615 -35.70 23.81 27.91
N ASN A 616 -35.38 24.86 28.69
CA ASN A 616 -35.18 26.19 28.12
C ASN A 616 -33.85 26.25 27.35
N ALA A 617 -33.76 27.14 26.37
CA ALA A 617 -32.49 27.44 25.70
C ALA A 617 -31.45 28.14 26.61
N THR A 618 -30.33 27.46 26.87
CA THR A 618 -29.03 28.03 27.29
C THR A 618 -27.99 27.85 26.17
N TYR A 619 -26.89 28.60 26.17
CA TYR A 619 -26.02 28.70 24.98
C TYR A 619 -25.49 27.35 24.46
N TRP A 620 -25.21 26.38 25.34
CA TRP A 620 -25.02 24.99 24.93
C TRP A 620 -25.83 24.06 25.85
N ASN A 621 -26.91 23.47 25.34
CA ASN A 621 -27.87 22.64 26.08
C ASN A 621 -27.50 21.14 26.17
N VAL A 622 -26.40 20.73 25.54
CA VAL A 622 -26.05 19.31 25.35
C VAL A 622 -24.81 18.89 26.15
N GLY A 623 -24.93 17.69 26.76
CA GLY A 623 -23.97 17.10 27.70
C GLY A 623 -24.55 17.04 29.12
N ASN A 624 -24.14 16.07 29.95
CA ASN A 624 -24.42 16.19 31.39
C ASN A 624 -23.59 17.36 31.92
N LEU A 625 -24.25 18.39 32.45
CA LEU A 625 -23.59 19.48 33.14
C LEU A 625 -23.19 19.01 34.54
N PHE A 626 -21.89 18.91 34.79
CA PHE A 626 -21.36 18.51 36.09
C PHE A 626 -21.05 19.70 36.97
N PHE A 627 -20.63 20.82 36.36
CA PHE A 627 -20.33 22.05 37.07
C PHE A 627 -20.50 23.27 36.16
N GLU A 628 -21.05 24.34 36.70
CA GLU A 628 -21.10 25.66 36.07
C GLU A 628 -21.01 26.72 37.16
N ASN A 629 -20.12 27.69 36.99
CA ASN A 629 -20.06 28.86 37.85
C ASN A 629 -19.50 30.07 37.09
N GLY A 630 -20.35 31.08 36.90
CA GLY A 630 -19.97 32.40 36.37
C GLY A 630 -19.97 33.51 37.42
N PHE A 631 -19.93 33.17 38.71
CA PHE A 631 -19.80 34.14 39.81
C PHE A 631 -20.90 35.23 39.93
N GLU A 632 -22.04 35.05 39.27
CA GLU A 632 -23.17 35.99 39.22
C GLU A 632 -23.99 36.13 40.53
N ASP A 633 -23.58 35.49 41.62
CA ASP A 633 -24.30 35.58 42.89
C ASP A 633 -24.10 36.94 43.56
N SER A 634 -25.09 37.81 43.38
CA SER A 634 -25.14 39.17 43.95
C SER A 634 -24.92 39.25 45.47
N SER A 635 -25.06 38.14 46.21
CA SER A 635 -24.82 38.10 47.66
C SER A 635 -23.33 38.17 48.05
N PHE A 636 -22.42 37.92 47.11
CA PHE A 636 -20.96 37.89 47.33
C PHE A 636 -20.20 39.07 46.72
N VAL A 637 -20.88 39.95 46.01
CA VAL A 637 -20.33 41.13 45.32
C VAL A 637 -19.40 41.96 46.22
N GLY A 638 -18.12 42.04 45.84
CA GLY A 638 -17.08 42.79 46.56
C GLY A 638 -16.78 42.27 47.97
N LYS A 639 -17.19 41.03 48.28
CA LYS A 639 -17.15 40.42 49.63
C LYS A 639 -16.79 38.92 49.60
N GLY A 640 -15.84 38.54 48.73
CA GLY A 640 -15.25 37.19 48.69
C GLY A 640 -16.05 36.19 47.85
N PHE A 641 -15.67 34.91 47.87
CA PHE A 641 -16.35 33.86 47.09
C PHE A 641 -17.43 33.11 47.89
N ASN A 642 -18.31 32.38 47.18
CA ASN A 642 -19.17 31.40 47.82
C ASN A 642 -18.33 30.28 48.45
N ALA A 643 -18.09 30.39 49.76
CA ALA A 643 -17.24 29.49 50.53
C ALA A 643 -17.73 28.03 50.58
N THR A 644 -18.91 27.71 50.04
CA THR A 644 -19.37 26.32 49.85
C THR A 644 -18.68 25.67 48.66
N ILE A 645 -18.36 26.46 47.63
CA ILE A 645 -17.82 26.00 46.35
C ILE A 645 -16.32 26.24 46.31
N TRP A 646 -15.89 27.46 46.66
CA TRP A 646 -14.52 27.94 46.49
C TRP A 646 -13.78 28.06 47.82
N SER A 647 -12.47 27.86 47.78
CA SER A 647 -11.51 28.23 48.82
C SER A 647 -10.36 29.00 48.18
N VAL A 648 -9.97 30.11 48.82
CA VAL A 648 -8.71 30.80 48.52
C VAL A 648 -7.58 30.00 49.19
N GLU A 649 -6.69 29.44 48.38
CA GLU A 649 -5.58 28.58 48.83
C GLU A 649 -4.29 29.40 49.07
N TYR A 650 -4.04 30.39 48.20
CA TYR A 650 -2.97 31.39 48.34
C TYR A 650 -3.57 32.80 48.22
N GLY A 651 -3.06 33.75 49.01
CA GLY A 651 -3.63 35.08 49.16
C GLY A 651 -4.78 35.19 50.20
N THR A 652 -5.47 36.32 50.20
CA THR A 652 -6.46 36.73 51.20
C THR A 652 -7.83 36.98 50.58
N ASP A 653 -8.81 36.20 51.01
CA ASP A 653 -10.22 36.33 50.59
C ASP A 653 -10.75 37.73 50.90
N ASN A 654 -11.52 38.31 49.96
CA ASN A 654 -12.07 39.68 49.96
C ASN A 654 -11.10 40.81 49.63
N ASN A 655 -9.78 40.56 49.66
CA ASN A 655 -8.78 41.58 49.35
C ASN A 655 -8.13 41.23 48.01
N GLU A 656 -7.39 40.12 47.97
CA GLU A 656 -6.58 39.71 46.82
C GLU A 656 -7.35 38.75 45.90
N ALA A 657 -8.36 38.05 46.41
CA ALA A 657 -9.25 37.23 45.61
C ALA A 657 -10.72 37.50 45.98
N ARG A 658 -11.53 37.92 45.01
CA ARG A 658 -12.92 38.36 45.24
C ARG A 658 -13.79 38.25 43.99
N THR A 659 -15.09 38.48 44.14
CA THR A 659 -16.00 38.67 43.00
C THR A 659 -16.05 40.15 42.60
N HIS A 660 -15.87 40.45 41.31
CA HIS A 660 -15.75 41.80 40.75
C HIS A 660 -16.66 42.05 39.56
N GLN A 661 -17.06 43.31 39.36
CA GLN A 661 -17.87 43.72 38.22
C GLN A 661 -17.00 43.97 36.98
N THR A 662 -17.02 43.08 35.99
CA THR A 662 -16.04 43.07 34.87
C THR A 662 -16.33 44.05 33.73
N ALA A 663 -17.44 44.81 33.83
CA ALA A 663 -18.04 45.68 32.80
C ALA A 663 -18.48 44.94 31.52
N VAL A 664 -19.67 45.29 31.03
CA VAL A 664 -20.36 44.60 29.91
C VAL A 664 -19.58 44.76 28.62
N ASP A 665 -18.95 43.69 28.13
CA ASP A 665 -18.73 43.46 26.71
C ASP A 665 -18.82 41.96 26.34
N ILE A 666 -19.83 41.71 25.49
CA ILE A 666 -20.17 40.60 24.59
C ILE A 666 -20.35 39.15 25.05
N TYR A 667 -19.93 38.68 26.24
CA TYR A 667 -20.22 37.27 26.63
C TYR A 667 -20.55 37.09 28.12
N GLU A 668 -21.84 37.28 28.41
CA GLU A 668 -22.68 36.71 29.49
C GLU A 668 -22.13 36.61 30.92
N GLY A 669 -21.88 37.77 31.53
CA GLY A 669 -21.83 37.96 32.98
C GLY A 669 -21.66 39.45 33.33
N VAL A 670 -22.20 39.91 34.46
CA VAL A 670 -21.83 41.23 35.04
C VAL A 670 -20.66 41.07 36.01
N TRP A 671 -20.46 39.85 36.54
CA TRP A 671 -19.54 39.54 37.62
C TRP A 671 -18.58 38.41 37.23
N GLY A 672 -17.34 38.47 37.72
CA GLY A 672 -16.35 37.41 37.56
C GLY A 672 -15.50 37.25 38.82
N ALA A 673 -14.69 36.21 38.88
CA ALA A 673 -13.64 36.09 39.89
C ALA A 673 -12.45 36.96 39.50
N GLU A 674 -12.09 37.90 40.36
CA GLU A 674 -10.92 38.76 40.23
C GLU A 674 -9.85 38.29 41.20
N MET A 675 -8.64 38.16 40.69
CA MET A 675 -7.44 37.88 41.45
C MET A 675 -6.46 39.03 41.22
N GLU A 676 -6.16 39.75 42.29
CA GLU A 676 -5.17 40.83 42.34
C GLU A 676 -3.84 40.28 42.90
N GLU A 677 -2.76 41.06 42.80
CA GLU A 677 -1.48 40.75 43.44
C GLU A 677 -1.66 40.40 44.93
N GLY A 678 -1.01 39.32 45.35
CA GLY A 678 -0.95 38.91 46.76
C GLY A 678 0.30 39.42 47.47
N ASP A 679 0.24 39.59 48.80
CA ASP A 679 1.36 39.99 49.68
C ASP A 679 2.65 39.10 49.53
N GLU A 680 2.55 37.92 48.90
CA GLU A 680 3.64 36.98 48.61
C GLU A 680 3.82 36.65 47.09
N ASN A 681 3.26 37.46 46.18
CA ASN A 681 3.29 37.31 44.71
C ASN A 681 2.48 36.13 44.12
N GLU A 682 1.68 35.42 44.91
CA GLU A 682 0.89 34.25 44.46
C GLU A 682 -0.54 34.31 45.03
N VAL A 683 -1.55 34.14 44.17
CA VAL A 683 -2.96 34.10 44.55
C VAL A 683 -3.62 32.93 43.83
N ALA A 684 -4.41 32.13 44.58
CA ALA A 684 -5.07 30.97 43.99
C ALA A 684 -6.46 30.70 44.57
N ILE A 685 -7.40 30.36 43.70
CA ILE A 685 -8.74 29.89 44.08
C ILE A 685 -8.92 28.44 43.63
N SER A 686 -9.48 27.61 44.51
CA SER A 686 -9.74 26.20 44.19
C SER A 686 -11.15 25.78 44.60
N THR A 687 -11.72 24.85 43.86
CA THR A 687 -12.94 24.15 44.29
C THR A 687 -12.67 23.37 45.58
N ARG A 688 -13.61 23.33 46.52
CA ARG A 688 -13.45 22.58 47.77
C ARG A 688 -13.35 21.07 47.56
N ALA A 689 -12.57 20.43 48.42
CA ALA A 689 -12.54 18.97 48.50
C ALA A 689 -13.95 18.40 48.74
N GLY A 690 -14.32 17.42 47.91
CA GLY A 690 -15.58 16.67 47.95
C GLY A 690 -16.76 17.41 47.31
N PHE A 691 -16.53 18.60 46.73
CA PHE A 691 -17.58 19.36 46.07
C PHE A 691 -17.88 18.83 44.66
N LEU A 692 -16.84 18.57 43.88
CA LEU A 692 -16.96 18.22 42.47
C LEU A 692 -16.87 16.69 42.28
N ASP A 693 -17.97 16.09 41.82
CA ASP A 693 -18.06 14.66 41.52
C ASP A 693 -18.19 14.42 40.01
N LEU A 694 -17.10 13.93 39.41
CA LEU A 694 -17.03 13.63 37.98
C LEU A 694 -17.06 12.12 37.68
N THR A 695 -17.36 11.26 38.66
CA THR A 695 -17.29 9.79 38.49
C THR A 695 -18.17 9.22 37.38
N ASN A 696 -19.22 9.93 36.99
CA ASN A 696 -20.13 9.53 35.91
C ASN A 696 -19.87 10.28 34.59
N CYS A 697 -18.84 11.11 34.55
CA CYS A 697 -18.46 11.80 33.34
C CYS A 697 -17.61 10.89 32.44
N ILE A 698 -17.86 10.92 31.13
CA ILE A 698 -17.20 10.02 30.18
C ILE A 698 -16.25 10.80 29.29
N ASN A 699 -16.71 11.93 28.75
CA ASN A 699 -15.93 12.81 27.88
C ASN A 699 -16.01 14.25 28.39
N CYS A 700 -15.56 14.47 29.63
CA CYS A 700 -15.63 15.76 30.28
C CYS A 700 -14.67 16.75 29.65
N ASN A 701 -15.16 17.94 29.35
CA ASN A 701 -14.31 19.07 29.02
C ASN A 701 -14.55 20.17 30.05
N LEU A 702 -13.46 20.69 30.61
CA LEU A 702 -13.45 21.93 31.36
C LEU A 702 -13.29 23.08 30.37
N THR A 703 -14.18 24.06 30.40
CA THR A 703 -14.04 25.32 29.66
C THR A 703 -14.15 26.49 30.63
N PHE A 704 -13.35 27.52 30.43
CA PHE A 704 -13.39 28.74 31.23
C PHE A 704 -12.85 29.92 30.41
N LYS A 705 -13.06 31.13 30.90
CA LYS A 705 -12.57 32.35 30.26
C LYS A 705 -11.68 33.13 31.20
N ILE A 706 -10.66 33.76 30.62
CA ILE A 706 -9.75 34.67 31.31
C ILE A 706 -9.67 35.99 30.57
N LYS A 707 -9.56 37.08 31.31
CA LYS A 707 -9.15 38.39 30.81
C LYS A 707 -8.02 38.92 31.69
N LEU A 708 -6.93 39.33 31.06
CA LEU A 708 -5.80 39.97 31.72
C LEU A 708 -5.90 41.48 31.56
N THR A 709 -5.67 42.21 32.65
CA THR A 709 -5.54 43.68 32.59
C THR A 709 -4.25 44.08 31.90
N THR A 710 -4.22 45.22 31.21
CA THR A 710 -3.01 45.72 30.53
C THR A 710 -1.84 45.84 31.52
N ASN A 711 -0.63 45.37 31.16
CA ASN A 711 0.69 45.49 31.83
C ASN A 711 1.34 44.19 32.35
N TRP A 712 0.88 43.00 31.93
CA TRP A 712 1.54 41.75 32.35
C TRP A 712 2.93 41.58 31.72
N GLU A 713 3.94 41.26 32.53
CA GLU A 713 5.31 40.99 32.10
C GLU A 713 5.51 39.49 31.74
N ASN A 714 6.56 39.16 30.96
CA ASN A 714 6.89 37.77 30.59
C ASN A 714 7.15 36.85 31.80
N ALA A 715 7.48 37.43 32.95
CA ALA A 715 7.72 36.71 34.19
C ALA A 715 6.42 36.30 34.91
N ASP A 716 5.30 36.96 34.60
CA ASP A 716 4.02 36.69 35.24
C ASP A 716 3.34 35.49 34.58
N LYS A 717 2.70 34.66 35.40
CA LYS A 717 2.15 33.37 35.00
C LYS A 717 0.77 33.15 35.59
N ILE A 718 -0.06 32.50 34.79
CA ILE A 718 -1.31 31.93 35.25
C ILE A 718 -1.28 30.43 35.03
N TYR A 719 -1.74 29.68 36.03
CA TYR A 719 -1.84 28.23 35.98
C TYR A 719 -3.26 27.75 36.21
N VAL A 720 -3.58 26.63 35.57
CA VAL A 720 -4.72 25.79 35.96
C VAL A 720 -4.20 24.43 36.37
N ASP A 721 -4.50 24.06 37.61
CA ASP A 721 -4.11 22.77 38.17
C ASP A 721 -5.32 21.88 38.39
N ILE A 722 -5.09 20.58 38.25
CA ILE A 722 -6.10 19.54 38.37
C ILE A 722 -5.75 18.60 39.51
N TYR A 723 -6.73 18.26 40.33
CA TYR A 723 -6.61 17.20 41.33
C TYR A 723 -7.56 16.06 41.00
N ASP A 724 -7.01 14.88 40.72
CA ASP A 724 -7.76 13.66 40.36
C ASP A 724 -7.58 12.53 41.39
N GLY A 725 -6.98 12.86 42.53
CA GLY A 725 -6.41 11.93 43.50
C GLY A 725 -4.94 12.23 43.79
N VAL A 726 -4.25 12.84 42.82
CA VAL A 726 -2.97 13.54 42.95
C VAL A 726 -3.08 14.91 42.28
N TRP A 727 -2.20 15.85 42.64
CA TRP A 727 -2.16 17.15 41.97
C TRP A 727 -1.33 17.07 40.69
N HIS A 728 -1.90 17.59 39.61
CA HIS A 728 -1.28 17.83 38.32
C HIS A 728 -1.18 19.35 38.15
N TYR A 729 0.03 19.86 38.03
CA TYR A 729 0.31 21.30 38.10
C TYR A 729 0.63 21.88 36.71
N GLY A 730 0.05 23.04 36.41
CA GLY A 730 0.28 23.77 35.16
C GLY A 730 -0.30 23.08 33.93
N GLU A 731 -1.49 22.46 34.07
CA GLU A 731 -2.21 21.82 32.97
C GLU A 731 -2.59 22.82 31.87
N ILE A 732 -2.85 24.07 32.27
CA ILE A 732 -2.82 25.24 31.40
C ILE A 732 -1.82 26.22 31.99
N ASN A 733 -0.91 26.74 31.17
CA ASN A 733 0.06 27.77 31.54
C ASN A 733 -0.05 28.95 30.58
N ILE A 734 -0.40 30.10 31.11
CA ILE A 734 -0.63 31.33 30.35
C ILE A 734 0.47 32.31 30.73
N ASN A 735 1.19 32.76 29.72
CA ASN A 735 2.17 33.82 29.84
C ASN A 735 1.47 35.18 29.73
N GLY A 736 1.75 36.06 30.68
CA GLY A 736 1.24 37.43 30.73
C GLY A 736 1.25 38.14 29.37
N GLU A 737 2.41 38.23 28.72
CA GLU A 737 2.58 39.00 27.47
C GLU A 737 1.69 38.54 26.30
N ASN A 738 1.34 37.26 26.23
CA ASN A 738 0.61 36.71 25.07
C ASN A 738 -0.88 37.08 25.07
N TYR A 739 -1.43 37.38 26.25
CA TYR A 739 -2.86 37.59 26.46
C TYR A 739 -3.15 38.92 27.16
N ASP A 740 -2.13 39.77 27.28
CA ASP A 740 -2.17 41.13 27.83
C ASP A 740 -2.84 42.13 26.87
N ASP A 741 -4.10 41.89 26.51
CA ASP A 741 -4.83 42.71 25.54
C ASP A 741 -6.11 43.34 26.11
N GLY A 742 -6.45 43.04 27.37
CA GLY A 742 -7.71 43.48 27.97
C GLY A 742 -8.95 42.84 27.32
N ILE A 743 -8.79 41.73 26.60
CA ILE A 743 -9.86 40.99 25.94
C ILE A 743 -10.06 39.65 26.67
N TRP A 744 -11.29 39.12 26.60
CA TRP A 744 -11.61 37.79 27.10
C TRP A 744 -11.14 36.71 26.13
N HIS A 745 -10.38 35.75 26.65
CA HIS A 745 -9.92 34.55 25.97
C HIS A 745 -10.61 33.32 26.55
N GLU A 746 -10.97 32.37 25.69
CA GLU A 746 -11.60 31.11 26.09
C GLU A 746 -10.60 29.97 26.04
N PHE A 747 -10.55 29.20 27.12
CA PHE A 747 -9.67 28.05 27.28
C PHE A 747 -10.49 26.79 27.51
N SER A 748 -9.93 25.67 27.09
CA SER A 748 -10.55 24.36 27.28
C SER A 748 -9.51 23.31 27.64
N LEU A 749 -9.84 22.42 28.58
CA LEU A 749 -9.04 21.28 29.00
C LEU A 749 -9.89 20.02 28.95
N ASN A 750 -9.47 19.05 28.13
CA ASN A 750 -10.09 17.74 28.10
C ASN A 750 -9.76 16.99 29.40
N LEU A 751 -10.78 16.63 30.17
CA LEU A 751 -10.60 15.95 31.45
C LEU A 751 -10.60 14.42 31.31
N SER A 752 -10.83 13.86 30.12
CA SER A 752 -10.89 12.41 29.89
C SER A 752 -9.60 11.67 30.23
N ASP A 753 -8.46 12.36 30.24
CA ASP A 753 -7.15 11.77 30.52
C ASP A 753 -6.84 11.68 32.03
N TYR A 754 -7.68 12.27 32.89
CA TYR A 754 -7.52 12.23 34.34
C TYR A 754 -8.42 11.19 34.99
N ASN A 755 -8.07 10.79 36.21
CA ASN A 755 -8.92 9.93 37.01
C ASN A 755 -10.15 10.70 37.52
N LEU A 756 -11.29 10.57 36.83
CA LEU A 756 -12.52 11.28 37.17
C LEU A 756 -13.11 10.75 38.48
N THR A 757 -12.79 11.43 39.60
CA THR A 757 -13.18 11.04 40.96
C THR A 757 -14.34 11.86 41.53
N ASN A 758 -14.83 11.44 42.70
CA ASN A 758 -15.87 12.14 43.47
C ASN A 758 -15.30 13.28 44.34
N ASN A 759 -14.00 13.53 44.25
CA ASN A 759 -13.26 14.55 44.97
C ASN A 759 -12.33 15.28 44.01
N PHE A 760 -12.78 15.44 42.76
CA PHE A 760 -12.03 16.15 41.75
C PHE A 760 -11.88 17.61 42.19
N ARG A 761 -10.73 18.25 41.93
CA ARG A 761 -10.58 19.69 42.21
C ARG A 761 -9.93 20.40 41.04
N ILE A 762 -10.32 21.65 40.86
CA ILE A 762 -9.68 22.59 39.94
C ILE A 762 -9.12 23.71 40.78
N ARG A 763 -7.91 24.17 40.45
CA ARG A 763 -7.30 25.37 41.03
C ARG A 763 -6.89 26.31 39.90
N PHE A 764 -7.24 27.58 40.06
CA PHE A 764 -6.82 28.68 39.22
C PHE A 764 -5.82 29.49 40.01
N ASP A 765 -4.64 29.67 39.45
CA ASP A 765 -3.46 30.19 40.13
C ASP A 765 -2.85 31.34 39.32
N GLN A 766 -2.33 32.35 40.01
CA GLN A 766 -1.69 33.53 39.45
C GLN A 766 -0.40 33.82 40.24
N GLU A 767 0.72 33.90 39.51
CA GLU A 767 2.00 34.43 39.98
C GLU A 767 2.28 35.75 39.25
N ALA A 768 2.28 36.88 39.97
CA ALA A 768 2.39 38.23 39.40
C ALA A 768 3.38 39.09 40.21
N SER A 769 4.05 40.05 39.57
CA SER A 769 5.27 40.67 40.10
C SER A 769 5.16 42.15 40.49
N ARG A 770 4.08 42.89 40.16
CA ARG A 770 3.86 44.29 40.61
C ARG A 770 2.40 44.79 40.71
N ASP A 771 2.23 45.84 41.54
CA ASP A 771 0.96 46.53 41.86
C ASP A 771 0.19 46.99 40.59
N SER A 772 -0.93 46.28 40.31
CA SER A 772 -1.98 46.52 39.29
C SER A 772 -2.15 45.43 38.22
N GLU A 773 -1.55 44.25 38.38
CA GLU A 773 -1.77 43.07 37.54
C GLU A 773 -2.98 42.24 38.05
N GLU A 774 -4.12 42.43 37.40
CA GLU A 774 -5.38 41.74 37.74
C GLU A 774 -5.74 40.72 36.66
N SER A 775 -6.14 39.53 37.08
CA SER A 775 -6.81 38.56 36.21
C SER A 775 -8.29 38.42 36.56
N HIS A 776 -9.11 38.29 35.53
CA HIS A 776 -10.54 38.01 35.67
C HIS A 776 -10.88 36.67 35.07
N TRP A 777 -11.64 35.87 35.82
CA TRP A 777 -12.02 34.50 35.50
C TRP A 777 -13.52 34.37 35.50
N ASP A 778 -14.05 33.71 34.47
CA ASP A 778 -15.49 33.56 34.32
C ASP A 778 -15.86 32.30 33.51
N ASN A 779 -17.15 31.98 33.50
CA ASN A 779 -17.77 30.95 32.68
C ASN A 779 -17.11 29.56 32.84
N ILE A 780 -16.84 29.16 34.08
CA ILE A 780 -16.21 27.88 34.40
C ILE A 780 -17.27 26.79 34.27
N ILE A 781 -17.13 25.95 33.26
CA ILE A 781 -18.09 24.91 32.89
C ILE A 781 -17.37 23.57 32.78
N ILE A 782 -17.96 22.52 33.37
CA ILE A 782 -17.58 21.13 33.14
C ILE A 782 -18.80 20.39 32.62
N LYS A 783 -18.70 19.87 31.40
CA LYS A 783 -19.78 19.13 30.76
C LYS A 783 -19.25 17.97 29.91
N ASP A 784 -20.09 16.96 29.70
CA ASP A 784 -19.83 15.91 28.70
C ASP A 784 -19.86 16.49 27.27
N LEU A 785 -18.89 16.12 26.43
CA LEU A 785 -18.96 16.32 24.99
C LEU A 785 -19.79 15.21 24.32
N ILE A 786 -20.76 15.58 23.50
CA ILE A 786 -21.54 14.61 22.74
C ILE A 786 -20.78 14.19 21.49
N ASN A 787 -20.13 13.03 21.56
CA ASN A 787 -19.51 12.38 20.41
C ASN A 787 -20.59 11.70 19.55
N ILE A 788 -20.68 12.08 18.28
CA ILE A 788 -21.63 11.53 17.31
C ILE A 788 -20.94 10.57 16.34
N ASN A 789 -21.71 9.63 15.80
CA ASN A 789 -21.16 8.58 14.96
C ASN A 789 -20.57 9.15 13.64
N LYS A 790 -19.23 9.18 13.57
CA LYS A 790 -18.48 9.64 12.40
C LYS A 790 -18.61 8.75 11.16
N SER A 791 -19.08 7.50 11.27
CA SER A 791 -19.15 6.57 10.13
C SER A 791 -20.07 7.01 9.00
N TYR A 792 -20.93 8.01 9.25
CA TYR A 792 -21.80 8.60 8.24
C TYR A 792 -21.18 9.84 7.55
N LEU A 793 -20.02 10.31 8.02
CA LEU A 793 -19.23 11.31 7.30
C LEU A 793 -18.60 10.72 6.05
N ARG A 794 -18.36 11.59 5.08
CA ARG A 794 -17.63 11.28 3.85
C ARG A 794 -16.65 12.41 3.56
N THR A 795 -15.56 12.06 2.88
CA THR A 795 -14.70 13.06 2.25
C THR A 795 -15.51 13.88 1.23
N GLY A 796 -15.31 15.19 1.21
CA GLY A 796 -16.07 16.14 0.42
C GLY A 796 -17.33 16.65 1.14
N SER A 797 -18.42 16.80 0.40
CA SER A 797 -19.63 17.48 0.89
C SER A 797 -20.47 16.61 1.83
N ASN A 798 -20.89 17.22 2.94
CA ASN A 798 -21.74 16.63 3.96
C ASN A 798 -22.89 17.60 4.30
N VAL A 799 -23.98 17.07 4.84
CA VAL A 799 -25.08 17.88 5.39
C VAL A 799 -25.43 17.46 6.81
N LEU A 800 -25.58 18.44 7.68
CA LEU A 800 -26.29 18.32 8.94
C LEU A 800 -27.70 18.87 8.79
N SER A 801 -28.68 18.07 9.16
CA SER A 801 -30.10 18.44 9.13
C SER A 801 -30.65 18.34 10.55
N VAL A 802 -31.32 19.40 11.02
CA VAL A 802 -31.79 19.51 12.39
C VAL A 802 -33.29 19.77 12.40
N LYS A 803 -34.00 19.12 13.32
CA LYS A 803 -35.39 19.40 13.62
C LYS A 803 -35.49 19.80 15.09
N LEU A 804 -35.81 21.07 15.33
CA LEU A 804 -36.18 21.56 16.65
C LEU A 804 -37.68 21.38 16.84
N LYS A 805 -38.11 20.71 17.91
CA LYS A 805 -39.52 20.67 18.29
C LYS A 805 -39.74 21.66 19.42
N ASN A 806 -40.53 22.68 19.15
CA ASN A 806 -41.00 23.59 20.17
C ASN A 806 -42.47 23.29 20.50
N ASN A 807 -42.75 23.03 21.77
CA ASN A 807 -44.06 22.70 22.30
C ASN A 807 -44.78 23.91 22.92
N ASP A 808 -44.12 25.08 22.99
CA ASP A 808 -44.73 26.31 23.48
C ASP A 808 -44.79 27.44 22.43
N ASP A 809 -45.38 28.57 22.84
CA ASP A 809 -45.51 29.78 22.01
C ASP A 809 -44.80 30.99 22.60
N LYS A 810 -43.86 30.76 23.53
CA LYS A 810 -43.13 31.78 24.27
C LYS A 810 -41.78 32.09 23.66
N SER A 811 -41.02 31.04 23.31
CA SER A 811 -39.70 31.17 22.70
C SER A 811 -39.34 29.96 21.87
N ALA A 812 -38.42 30.14 20.94
CA ALA A 812 -37.61 29.08 20.35
C ALA A 812 -36.22 29.67 20.06
N LYS A 813 -35.15 28.92 20.28
CA LYS A 813 -33.78 29.31 19.91
C LYS A 813 -33.00 28.11 19.39
N PHE A 814 -32.19 28.33 18.37
CA PHE A 814 -31.33 27.33 17.75
C PHE A 814 -29.97 27.89 17.34
N ASP A 815 -28.92 27.17 17.73
CA ASP A 815 -27.55 27.26 17.20
C ASP A 815 -26.89 25.87 17.30
N LEU A 816 -25.90 25.59 16.47
CA LEU A 816 -25.14 24.35 16.52
C LEU A 816 -23.70 24.59 16.05
N LYS A 817 -22.74 24.14 16.87
CA LYS A 817 -21.32 24.01 16.54
C LYS A 817 -20.99 22.54 16.33
N LEU A 818 -20.29 22.22 15.25
CA LEU A 818 -19.72 20.91 14.96
C LEU A 818 -18.21 21.02 15.08
N GLU A 819 -17.60 20.14 15.87
CA GLU A 819 -16.16 20.07 16.08
C GLU A 819 -15.66 18.69 15.71
N ALA A 820 -14.50 18.61 15.07
CA ALA A 820 -13.87 17.35 14.72
C ALA A 820 -12.45 17.32 15.29
N GLU A 821 -12.15 16.26 16.05
CA GLU A 821 -10.78 15.95 16.46
C GLU A 821 -10.08 15.27 15.28
N ILE A 822 -8.98 15.85 14.84
CA ILE A 822 -8.19 15.35 13.71
C ILE A 822 -7.00 14.57 14.24
N GLU A 823 -6.80 13.38 13.68
CA GLU A 823 -5.61 12.58 13.90
C GLU A 823 -4.40 13.24 13.24
N ARG A 824 -3.34 13.43 14.04
CA ARG A 824 -2.10 14.10 13.66
C ARG A 824 -0.95 13.11 13.63
N LYS A 825 0.07 13.41 12.83
CA LYS A 825 1.34 12.66 12.85
C LYS A 825 2.28 13.34 13.83
N ASN A 826 2.59 12.66 14.92
CA ASN A 826 3.40 13.22 15.98
C ASN A 826 4.88 12.88 15.77
N ALA A 827 5.74 13.88 15.92
CA ALA A 827 7.18 13.73 15.91
C ALA A 827 7.84 14.55 17.02
N MET A 828 9.04 14.15 17.42
CA MET A 828 9.87 14.96 18.29
C MET A 828 11.33 14.90 17.86
N LEU A 829 12.05 15.99 18.09
CA LEU A 829 13.47 16.11 17.85
C LEU A 829 14.16 16.48 19.17
N VAL A 830 14.98 15.57 19.67
CA VAL A 830 15.71 15.74 20.93
C VAL A 830 17.16 16.08 20.64
N MET A 831 17.63 17.25 21.08
CA MET A 831 19.02 17.66 20.90
C MET A 831 19.70 17.92 22.24
N SER A 832 20.90 17.35 22.41
CA SER A 832 21.72 17.50 23.62
C SER A 832 23.22 17.45 23.28
N ASP A 833 24.02 18.14 24.09
CA ASP A 833 25.47 18.20 23.96
C ASP A 833 26.24 17.33 24.97
N GLY A 834 25.51 16.56 25.78
CA GLY A 834 26.05 15.74 26.85
C GLY A 834 25.09 14.67 27.37
N GLY A 835 25.62 13.79 28.22
CA GLY A 835 24.84 12.77 28.91
C GLY A 835 24.00 13.37 30.03
N THR A 836 22.76 12.90 30.17
CA THR A 836 21.86 13.30 31.25
C THR A 836 22.48 13.05 32.63
N ASN A 837 22.29 14.00 33.55
CA ASN A 837 22.81 13.94 34.92
C ASN A 837 21.71 14.13 35.98
N TYR A 838 20.44 14.23 35.56
CA TYR A 838 19.26 14.27 36.42
C TYR A 838 18.21 13.25 35.97
N GLU A 839 17.66 12.51 36.92
CA GLU A 839 16.56 11.54 36.76
C GLU A 839 15.21 12.25 36.64
N CYS A 840 14.20 11.52 36.14
CA CYS A 840 12.83 12.03 36.03
C CYS A 840 12.13 12.05 37.40
N LEU A 841 11.94 13.23 37.99
CA LEU A 841 11.16 13.39 39.23
C LEU A 841 9.65 13.30 38.97
N GLU A 842 9.10 12.10 38.74
CA GLU A 842 7.65 11.83 38.85
C GLU A 842 7.31 10.86 40.01
N GLN A 843 8.18 10.76 41.01
CA GLN A 843 7.82 10.28 42.35
C GLN A 843 8.36 11.28 43.39
N PRO A 844 7.55 11.73 44.37
CA PRO A 844 8.09 12.51 45.47
C PRO A 844 9.16 11.65 46.14
N ALA A 845 10.40 12.15 46.19
CA ALA A 845 11.50 11.46 46.84
C ALA A 845 11.07 11.07 48.25
N THR A 846 10.79 9.79 48.49
CA THR A 846 10.66 9.29 49.85
C THR A 846 12.04 9.42 50.47
N PRO A 847 12.23 10.20 51.54
CA PRO A 847 13.49 10.21 52.23
C PRO A 847 13.77 8.78 52.67
N ASP A 848 14.94 8.24 52.32
CA ASP A 848 15.38 7.04 53.01
C ASP A 848 15.44 7.34 54.51
N HIS A 849 15.34 6.30 55.34
CA HIS A 849 15.32 6.43 56.80
C HIS A 849 16.65 6.97 57.41
N SER A 850 17.53 7.56 56.62
CA SER A 850 18.78 8.22 57.05
C SER A 850 18.87 9.71 56.71
N GLY A 851 17.88 10.29 55.99
CA GLY A 851 17.83 11.74 55.75
C GLY A 851 18.90 12.28 54.80
N ASN A 852 19.44 11.45 53.90
CA ASN A 852 20.32 11.90 52.83
C ASN A 852 19.59 11.98 51.49
N VAL A 853 19.74 13.10 50.78
CA VAL A 853 19.35 13.27 49.38
C VAL A 853 20.22 12.34 48.52
N PRO A 854 19.67 11.55 47.58
CA PRO A 854 20.46 10.65 46.74
C PRO A 854 21.51 11.42 45.92
N ASP A 855 22.69 10.83 45.85
CA ASP A 855 23.89 11.36 45.21
C ASP A 855 23.75 11.42 43.68
N ASN A 856 24.23 12.52 43.11
CA ASN A 856 24.30 12.86 41.68
C ASN A 856 25.16 11.83 40.92
N ARG A 857 24.55 10.79 40.35
CA ARG A 857 25.27 9.73 39.63
C ARG A 857 25.14 9.89 38.12
N ARG A 858 26.26 10.22 37.48
CA ARG A 858 26.45 10.12 36.03
C ARG A 858 26.33 8.69 35.55
N CYS A 859 25.88 8.50 34.32
CA CYS A 859 25.63 7.20 33.71
C CYS A 859 26.85 6.27 33.79
N SER A 860 26.86 5.35 34.77
CA SER A 860 28.00 4.45 35.01
C SER A 860 27.69 3.15 35.76
N SER A 861 26.44 2.83 36.10
CA SER A 861 26.11 1.49 36.60
C SER A 861 24.61 1.14 36.54
N ALA A 862 24.33 -0.08 36.09
CA ALA A 862 23.05 -0.64 35.64
C ALA A 862 21.95 -0.90 36.71
N ALA A 863 21.60 0.09 37.53
CA ALA A 863 20.37 0.06 38.33
C ALA A 863 19.97 1.50 38.69
N ASP A 864 18.87 1.96 38.08
CA ASP A 864 18.25 3.30 38.18
C ASP A 864 19.19 4.44 37.75
N ASP A 865 19.26 4.69 36.43
CA ASP A 865 20.15 5.66 35.79
C ASP A 865 19.33 6.66 34.95
N ALA A 866 19.66 7.95 35.02
CA ALA A 866 19.04 9.03 34.25
C ALA A 866 19.05 8.75 32.72
N CYS A 867 20.06 8.01 32.23
CA CYS A 867 20.14 7.58 30.83
C CYS A 867 19.00 6.60 30.45
N ASP A 868 18.67 5.66 31.34
CA ASP A 868 17.61 4.67 31.11
C ASP A 868 16.23 5.34 31.16
N ASP A 869 16.02 6.32 32.05
CA ASP A 869 14.78 7.13 32.10
C ASP A 869 14.53 7.86 30.78
N ALA A 870 15.57 8.46 30.18
CA ALA A 870 15.43 9.17 28.91
C ALA A 870 15.12 8.22 27.74
N ILE A 871 15.74 7.03 27.74
CA ILE A 871 15.44 5.98 26.74
C ILE A 871 14.01 5.47 26.92
N GLN A 872 13.57 5.25 28.16
CA GLN A 872 12.23 4.77 28.49
C GLN A 872 11.16 5.79 28.09
N ALA A 873 11.35 7.07 28.41
CA ALA A 873 10.45 8.15 27.98
C ALA A 873 10.30 8.24 26.45
N ALA A 874 11.39 8.04 25.71
CA ALA A 874 11.37 7.99 24.25
C ALA A 874 10.69 6.72 23.70
N CYS A 875 10.86 5.58 24.38
CA CYS A 875 10.14 4.35 24.06
C CYS A 875 8.65 4.49 24.29
N GLU A 876 8.21 5.17 25.36
CA GLU A 876 6.81 5.48 25.61
C GLU A 876 6.23 6.39 24.53
N ALA A 877 6.98 7.43 24.14
CA ALA A 877 6.65 8.28 22.99
C ALA A 877 6.33 7.44 21.74
N ARG A 878 7.20 6.48 21.37
CA ARG A 878 7.02 5.61 20.21
C ARG A 878 5.89 4.59 20.38
N ASN A 879 5.88 3.88 21.50
CA ASN A 879 5.10 2.66 21.66
C ASN A 879 3.66 2.93 22.11
N ILE A 880 3.46 3.97 22.92
CA ILE A 880 2.14 4.35 23.46
C ILE A 880 1.52 5.44 22.58
N TYR A 881 2.28 6.50 22.30
CA TYR A 881 1.76 7.69 21.65
C TYR A 881 1.99 7.72 20.13
N ASN A 882 2.64 6.69 19.57
CA ASN A 882 2.94 6.57 18.14
C ASN A 882 3.73 7.76 17.58
N THR A 883 4.60 8.35 18.41
CA THR A 883 5.45 9.49 18.05
C THR A 883 6.73 9.03 17.37
N THR A 884 7.11 9.66 16.27
CA THR A 884 8.43 9.45 15.64
C THR A 884 9.49 10.26 16.40
N VAL A 885 10.52 9.61 16.90
CA VAL A 885 11.56 10.26 17.71
C VAL A 885 12.87 10.36 16.92
N TYR A 886 13.34 11.58 16.75
CA TYR A 886 14.67 11.91 16.23
C TYR A 886 15.56 12.39 17.37
N SER A 887 16.87 12.18 17.22
CA SER A 887 17.83 12.75 18.16
C SER A 887 19.10 13.26 17.48
N VAL A 888 19.67 14.31 18.07
CA VAL A 888 20.90 14.96 17.59
C VAL A 888 21.89 15.10 18.74
N ALA A 889 23.06 14.48 18.60
CA ALA A 889 24.20 14.69 19.48
C ALA A 889 25.02 15.87 18.96
N PHE A 890 25.07 16.99 19.69
CA PHE A 890 25.67 18.23 19.19
C PHE A 890 26.90 18.69 19.99
N GLY A 891 28.03 18.89 19.31
CA GLY A 891 29.28 19.38 19.91
C GLY A 891 30.36 18.30 20.11
N SER A 892 31.58 18.72 20.41
CA SER A 892 32.78 17.85 20.37
C SER A 892 32.82 16.71 21.39
N ASN A 893 32.02 16.79 22.47
CA ASN A 893 31.96 15.79 23.54
C ASN A 893 30.52 15.28 23.77
N ALA A 894 29.67 15.38 22.75
CA ALA A 894 28.29 14.94 22.86
C ALA A 894 28.20 13.43 23.13
N GLU A 895 27.26 13.04 23.99
CA GLU A 895 26.96 11.64 24.28
C GLU A 895 26.20 11.06 23.07
N THR A 896 26.67 9.94 22.53
CA THR A 896 26.09 9.36 21.30
C THR A 896 25.34 8.05 21.51
N ILE A 897 25.59 7.32 22.60
CA ILE A 897 25.00 5.98 22.83
C ILE A 897 23.56 6.12 23.29
N THR A 898 23.32 6.92 24.33
CA THR A 898 21.98 7.21 24.88
C THR A 898 21.13 7.94 23.86
N LEU A 899 21.64 8.98 23.19
CA LEU A 899 20.86 9.68 22.16
C LEU A 899 20.51 8.76 20.98
N LYS A 900 21.41 7.87 20.56
CA LYS A 900 21.08 6.89 19.51
C LYS A 900 20.01 5.90 19.94
N LYS A 901 20.02 5.45 21.20
CA LYS A 901 18.95 4.63 21.76
C LYS A 901 17.64 5.40 21.91
N ILE A 902 17.68 6.68 22.29
CA ILE A 902 16.51 7.56 22.31
C ILE A 902 15.84 7.60 20.94
N ALA A 903 16.58 7.55 19.83
CA ALA A 903 15.98 7.52 18.49
C ALA A 903 15.55 6.12 18.00
N CYS A 904 16.36 5.08 18.24
CA CYS A 904 16.19 3.77 17.56
C CYS A 904 16.12 2.53 18.46
N TRP A 905 15.96 2.67 19.78
CA TRP A 905 15.85 1.52 20.68
C TRP A 905 14.40 1.05 20.85
N ASP A 906 14.18 -0.26 20.87
CA ASP A 906 12.94 -0.91 21.26
C ASP A 906 13.07 -1.45 22.70
N CYS A 907 12.49 -0.74 23.66
CA CYS A 907 12.50 -1.15 25.06
C CYS A 907 11.73 -2.45 25.32
N ASN A 908 10.71 -2.78 24.53
CA ASN A 908 9.91 -4.00 24.72
C ASN A 908 10.67 -5.24 24.23
N ALA A 909 11.35 -5.13 23.10
CA ALA A 909 12.21 -6.18 22.56
C ALA A 909 13.58 -6.24 23.26
N ASN A 910 13.93 -5.16 23.97
CA ASN A 910 15.28 -4.91 24.50
C ASN A 910 16.35 -5.07 23.41
N ASP A 911 16.07 -4.53 22.22
CA ASP A 911 16.91 -4.57 21.03
C ASP A 911 16.71 -3.29 20.19
N TRP A 912 17.48 -3.14 19.11
CA TRP A 912 17.26 -2.08 18.13
C TRP A 912 15.95 -2.30 17.35
N LEU A 913 15.32 -1.20 16.91
CA LEU A 913 14.17 -1.27 16.01
C LEU A 913 14.53 -2.08 14.74
N SER A 914 13.53 -2.72 14.13
CA SER A 914 13.74 -3.55 12.94
C SER A 914 14.44 -2.76 11.83
N GLY A 915 15.60 -3.26 11.36
CA GLY A 915 16.43 -2.61 10.35
C GLY A 915 17.51 -1.67 10.90
N GLU A 916 17.47 -1.33 12.19
CA GLU A 916 18.43 -0.48 12.88
C GLU A 916 19.45 -1.31 13.68
N ASN A 917 20.59 -0.72 14.02
CA ASN A 917 21.60 -1.29 14.90
C ASN A 917 22.50 -0.21 15.53
N GLU A 918 23.45 -0.63 16.35
CA GLU A 918 24.37 0.27 17.05
C GLU A 918 25.18 1.20 16.12
N THR A 919 25.50 0.74 14.91
CA THR A 919 26.25 1.53 13.92
C THR A 919 25.35 2.30 12.95
N ASN A 920 24.11 1.87 12.77
CA ASN A 920 23.17 2.44 11.81
C ASN A 920 21.81 2.67 12.48
N CYS A 921 21.55 3.93 12.84
CA CYS A 921 20.25 4.38 13.34
C CYS A 921 19.78 5.52 12.44
N SER A 922 18.77 5.27 11.60
CA SER A 922 18.29 6.20 10.57
C SER A 922 17.78 7.54 11.11
N ARG A 923 17.43 7.59 12.41
CA ARG A 923 16.84 8.76 13.09
C ARG A 923 17.79 9.45 14.07
N PHE A 924 19.04 9.02 14.14
CA PHE A 924 20.08 9.64 14.96
C PHE A 924 21.06 10.40 14.09
N TYR A 925 21.40 11.61 14.51
CA TYR A 925 22.38 12.46 13.86
C TYR A 925 23.40 12.95 14.88
N GLN A 926 24.57 13.32 14.39
CA GLN A 926 25.61 13.96 15.20
C GLN A 926 26.27 15.05 14.38
N SER A 927 26.62 16.16 15.02
CA SER A 927 27.44 17.18 14.37
C SER A 927 28.19 18.01 15.41
N ASN A 928 29.32 18.57 14.99
CA ASN A 928 30.01 19.64 15.69
C ASN A 928 30.26 20.84 14.76
N ASN A 929 29.47 20.92 13.68
CA ASN A 929 29.57 21.94 12.64
C ASN A 929 28.21 22.64 12.48
N ALA A 930 28.22 23.98 12.41
CA ALA A 930 27.02 24.81 12.33
C ALA A 930 26.24 24.60 11.02
N ASP A 931 26.94 24.57 9.89
CA ASP A 931 26.32 24.38 8.57
C ASP A 931 25.70 22.97 8.47
N GLU A 932 26.40 21.96 8.98
CA GLU A 932 25.89 20.58 9.01
C GLU A 932 24.68 20.42 9.95
N LEU A 933 24.68 21.09 11.11
CA LEU A 933 23.53 21.06 12.02
C LEU A 933 22.28 21.67 11.38
N GLU A 934 22.44 22.80 10.67
CA GLU A 934 21.36 23.43 9.91
C GLU A 934 20.78 22.47 8.86
N ASP A 935 21.64 21.82 8.07
CA ASP A 935 21.22 20.82 7.07
C ASP A 935 20.49 19.64 7.71
N ILE A 936 20.96 19.16 8.87
CA ILE A 936 20.31 18.07 9.64
C ILE A 936 18.91 18.49 10.07
N TYR A 937 18.75 19.68 10.67
CA TYR A 937 17.46 20.16 11.16
C TYR A 937 16.47 20.37 10.02
N LEU A 938 16.91 20.95 8.89
CA LEU A 938 16.07 21.09 7.70
C LEU A 938 15.69 19.71 7.12
N LYS A 939 16.62 18.76 7.10
CA LYS A 939 16.32 17.39 6.66
C LYS A 939 15.25 16.75 7.56
N ILE A 940 15.39 16.82 8.88
CA ILE A 940 14.42 16.24 9.82
C ILE A 940 13.06 16.94 9.68
N ALA A 941 13.02 18.27 9.58
CA ALA A 941 11.79 19.01 9.34
C ALA A 941 11.10 18.54 8.05
N ASN A 942 11.85 18.37 6.96
CA ASN A 942 11.33 17.86 5.70
C ASN A 942 10.87 16.40 5.80
N ASP A 943 11.59 15.54 6.53
CA ASP A 943 11.17 14.17 6.77
C ASP A 943 9.81 14.15 7.51
N ILE A 944 9.64 14.96 8.55
CA ILE A 944 8.38 15.06 9.33
C ILE A 944 7.25 15.65 8.48
N VAL A 945 7.52 16.71 7.73
CA VAL A 945 6.61 17.29 6.73
C VAL A 945 6.17 16.20 5.74
N ASN A 946 7.10 15.38 5.25
CA ASN A 946 6.78 14.31 4.32
C ASN A 946 5.93 13.20 4.94
N LEU A 947 6.21 12.81 6.19
CA LEU A 947 5.38 11.88 6.98
C LEU A 947 3.93 12.38 7.15
N SER A 948 3.72 13.69 7.07
CA SER A 948 2.39 14.30 7.23
C SER A 948 1.50 14.18 5.97
N PHE A 949 2.05 13.74 4.83
CA PHE A 949 1.28 13.46 3.62
C PHE A 949 0.73 12.04 3.61
N GLU A 950 -0.57 11.88 3.31
CA GLU A 950 -1.22 10.56 3.20
C GLU A 950 -1.85 10.28 1.83
N LYS A 951 -1.48 11.04 0.78
CA LYS A 951 -1.99 10.78 -0.57
C LYS A 951 -0.86 10.63 -1.57
N GLN A 952 -1.07 9.73 -2.53
CA GLN A 952 -0.23 9.57 -3.72
C GLN A 952 -0.40 10.74 -4.73
N ILE A 953 -1.12 11.82 -4.38
CA ILE A 953 -1.43 12.96 -5.24
C ILE A 953 -0.68 14.22 -4.76
N LEU A 954 0.11 14.83 -5.64
CA LEU A 954 0.78 16.12 -5.42
C LEU A 954 -0.18 17.28 -5.74
N VAL A 955 -0.77 17.92 -4.74
CA VAL A 955 -1.58 19.13 -4.98
C VAL A 955 -0.64 20.30 -5.34
N ILE A 956 -0.94 21.10 -6.35
CA ILE A 956 -0.09 22.25 -6.75
C ILE A 956 -0.98 23.49 -6.88
N GLU A 957 -0.66 24.59 -6.20
CA GLU A 957 -1.11 25.94 -6.60
C GLU A 957 0.04 26.82 -7.13
N GLY A 958 -0.31 27.73 -8.04
CA GLY A 958 0.61 28.66 -8.69
C GLY A 958 0.79 28.36 -10.16
N ASN A 959 1.34 29.33 -10.90
CA ASN A 959 1.70 29.17 -12.32
C ASN A 959 2.96 28.30 -12.44
N ILE A 960 2.84 27.00 -12.15
CA ILE A 960 3.89 26.03 -12.45
C ILE A 960 3.76 25.66 -13.93
N SER A 961 4.89 25.63 -14.63
CA SER A 961 4.91 25.16 -16.01
C SER A 961 4.49 23.69 -16.05
N TYR A 962 3.31 23.39 -16.59
CA TYR A 962 2.83 22.03 -16.83
C TYR A 962 3.55 21.32 -18.00
N ASP A 963 4.55 21.97 -18.60
CA ASP A 963 5.40 21.40 -19.64
C ASP A 963 6.50 20.51 -19.02
N ASN A 964 6.12 19.48 -18.25
CA ASN A 964 7.03 18.43 -17.77
C ASN A 964 6.56 17.08 -18.32
N HIS A 965 7.52 16.21 -18.61
CA HIS A 965 7.27 14.97 -19.31
C HIS A 965 8.14 13.86 -18.75
N LEU A 966 7.54 12.74 -18.37
CA LEU A 966 8.26 11.46 -18.39
C LEU A 966 7.99 10.86 -19.77
N TYR A 967 9.03 10.49 -20.52
CA TYR A 967 8.84 9.92 -21.85
C TYR A 967 8.74 8.39 -21.78
N ARG A 968 7.78 7.85 -22.54
CA ARG A 968 7.47 6.39 -22.62
C ARG A 968 8.56 5.51 -23.23
N ASP A 969 9.63 6.12 -23.75
CA ASP A 969 10.83 5.42 -24.23
C ASP A 969 11.79 5.11 -23.07
N SER A 970 11.54 5.63 -21.87
CA SER A 970 12.20 5.23 -20.64
C SER A 970 11.91 3.77 -20.32
N TYR A 971 12.91 3.01 -19.87
CA TYR A 971 12.74 1.60 -19.49
C TYR A 971 13.74 1.13 -18.43
N LEU A 972 13.38 0.06 -17.73
CA LEU A 972 14.30 -0.82 -17.03
C LEU A 972 14.52 -2.08 -17.88
N GLU A 973 15.77 -2.47 -18.08
CA GLU A 973 16.15 -3.70 -18.79
C GLU A 973 16.90 -4.63 -17.84
N PHE A 974 16.47 -5.89 -17.80
CA PHE A 974 17.02 -6.90 -16.92
C PHE A 974 17.38 -8.14 -17.74
N ASN A 975 18.56 -8.69 -17.50
CA ASN A 975 18.93 -10.01 -17.98
C ASN A 975 18.96 -10.98 -16.80
N TYR A 976 18.38 -12.16 -16.96
CA TYR A 976 18.21 -13.14 -15.89
C TYR A 976 18.27 -14.56 -16.45
N ASN A 977 18.57 -15.53 -15.59
CA ASN A 977 18.53 -16.95 -15.95
C ASN A 977 17.14 -17.52 -15.65
N GLU A 978 16.46 -18.02 -16.67
CA GLU A 978 15.21 -18.77 -16.57
C GLU A 978 15.32 -20.13 -17.25
N THR A 979 14.60 -21.11 -16.73
CA THR A 979 14.38 -22.39 -17.40
C THR A 979 13.15 -22.27 -18.28
N LYS A 980 13.33 -22.39 -19.60
CA LYS A 980 12.18 -22.42 -20.52
C LYS A 980 11.29 -23.63 -20.21
N PRO A 981 9.96 -23.46 -20.23
CA PRO A 981 9.07 -24.61 -20.24
C PRO A 981 9.27 -25.36 -21.55
N ASP A 982 9.65 -26.63 -21.45
CA ASP A 982 9.69 -27.54 -22.57
C ASP A 982 8.28 -28.06 -22.87
N PHE A 983 7.91 -28.10 -24.15
CA PHE A 983 6.59 -28.54 -24.62
C PHE A 983 6.75 -29.83 -25.40
N GLY A 984 6.25 -30.93 -24.84
CA GLY A 984 6.19 -32.20 -25.52
C GLY A 984 5.12 -32.24 -26.62
N TYR A 985 5.14 -33.31 -27.40
CA TYR A 985 4.21 -33.50 -28.52
C TYR A 985 2.74 -33.46 -28.07
N GLY A 986 1.97 -32.56 -28.68
CA GLY A 986 0.55 -32.36 -28.36
C GLY A 986 0.27 -31.58 -27.07
N GLU A 987 1.29 -31.15 -26.32
CA GLU A 987 1.11 -30.23 -25.20
C GLU A 987 0.83 -28.80 -25.68
N PHE A 988 0.04 -28.05 -24.93
CA PHE A 988 -0.29 -26.67 -25.25
C PHE A 988 -0.47 -25.84 -23.98
N TYR A 989 -0.46 -24.51 -24.09
CA TYR A 989 -0.75 -23.65 -22.95
C TYR A 989 -2.12 -22.96 -23.04
N LEU A 990 -2.74 -22.77 -21.89
CA LEU A 990 -3.97 -22.00 -21.71
C LEU A 990 -3.78 -20.96 -20.63
N SER A 991 -4.39 -19.79 -20.83
CA SER A 991 -4.44 -18.72 -19.85
C SER A 991 -5.87 -18.57 -19.31
N PHE A 992 -5.98 -18.35 -18.01
CA PHE A 992 -7.22 -18.23 -17.27
C PHE A 992 -7.23 -16.91 -16.50
N GLU A 993 -8.43 -16.36 -16.35
CA GLU A 993 -8.72 -15.20 -15.53
C GLU A 993 -9.87 -15.59 -14.59
N LYS A 994 -9.72 -15.34 -13.29
CA LYS A 994 -10.74 -15.60 -12.28
C LYS A 994 -10.86 -14.40 -11.35
N ASP A 995 -12.08 -13.96 -11.09
CA ASP A 995 -12.35 -12.95 -10.07
C ASP A 995 -12.07 -13.51 -8.68
N CYS A 996 -11.49 -12.69 -7.82
CA CYS A 996 -11.25 -12.99 -6.42
C CYS A 996 -12.44 -12.51 -5.58
N VAL A 997 -12.78 -13.25 -4.53
CA VAL A 997 -13.92 -12.92 -3.67
C VAL A 997 -13.37 -12.46 -2.32
N ASN A 998 -13.72 -11.24 -1.88
CA ASN A 998 -13.21 -10.65 -0.64
C ASN A 998 -11.66 -10.69 -0.55
N SER A 999 -10.98 -10.33 -1.64
CA SER A 999 -9.51 -10.40 -1.75
C SER A 999 -8.90 -11.78 -1.55
N LYS A 1000 -9.67 -12.85 -1.77
CA LYS A 1000 -9.21 -14.23 -1.76
C LYS A 1000 -9.40 -14.89 -3.12
N CYS A 1001 -8.34 -15.48 -3.63
CA CYS A 1001 -8.32 -16.20 -4.90
C CYS A 1001 -7.93 -17.66 -4.64
N ILE A 1002 -8.48 -18.59 -5.43
CA ILE A 1002 -8.16 -20.02 -5.33
C ILE A 1002 -7.62 -20.54 -6.66
N LEU A 1003 -6.40 -21.07 -6.63
CA LEU A 1003 -5.78 -21.77 -7.75
C LEU A 1003 -5.77 -23.28 -7.47
N GLU A 1004 -6.41 -24.05 -8.35
CA GLU A 1004 -6.40 -25.51 -8.32
C GLU A 1004 -5.37 -26.05 -9.32
N LYS A 1005 -4.25 -26.59 -8.83
CA LYS A 1005 -3.23 -27.23 -9.68
C LYS A 1005 -3.49 -28.73 -9.78
N LYS A 1006 -3.71 -29.23 -11.00
CA LYS A 1006 -3.85 -30.67 -11.28
C LYS A 1006 -2.47 -31.33 -11.46
N PRO A 1007 -2.28 -32.60 -11.05
CA PRO A 1007 -1.00 -33.32 -11.19
C PRO A 1007 -0.48 -33.37 -12.63
N GLU A 1008 -1.38 -33.49 -13.60
CA GLU A 1008 -1.10 -33.59 -15.03
C GLU A 1008 -0.70 -32.24 -15.66
N THR A 1009 -0.74 -31.15 -14.89
CA THR A 1009 -0.48 -29.78 -15.38
C THR A 1009 0.77 -29.17 -14.77
N GLN A 1010 1.46 -28.36 -15.56
CA GLN A 1010 2.54 -27.50 -15.10
C GLN A 1010 2.08 -26.04 -15.11
N VAL A 1011 2.34 -25.33 -14.03
CA VAL A 1011 2.04 -23.90 -13.92
C VAL A 1011 3.15 -23.11 -14.62
N LEU A 1012 2.77 -22.22 -15.54
CA LEU A 1012 3.69 -21.41 -16.31
C LEU A 1012 3.80 -19.99 -15.78
N GLU A 1013 2.69 -19.43 -15.31
CA GLU A 1013 2.61 -18.04 -14.83
C GLU A 1013 1.43 -17.92 -13.86
N VAL A 1014 1.58 -17.16 -12.77
CA VAL A 1014 0.51 -16.86 -11.81
C VAL A 1014 0.68 -15.42 -11.31
N LYS A 1015 -0.37 -14.63 -11.44
CA LYS A 1015 -0.42 -13.21 -11.09
C LYS A 1015 -1.72 -12.87 -10.40
N VAL A 1016 -1.68 -11.89 -9.51
CA VAL A 1016 -2.86 -11.26 -8.95
C VAL A 1016 -2.85 -9.75 -9.17
N THR A 1017 -4.02 -9.18 -9.41
CA THR A 1017 -4.22 -7.72 -9.46
C THR A 1017 -4.65 -7.19 -8.10
N SER A 1018 -4.28 -5.95 -7.80
CA SER A 1018 -4.52 -5.28 -6.52
C SER A 1018 -5.04 -3.87 -6.74
N TYR A 1019 -6.33 -3.64 -6.48
CA TYR A 1019 -6.91 -2.29 -6.49
C TYR A 1019 -6.71 -1.65 -5.12
N SER A 1020 -5.65 -0.85 -5.00
CA SER A 1020 -5.28 -0.15 -3.78
C SER A 1020 -5.89 1.25 -3.66
N ALA A 1021 -6.17 1.93 -4.79
CA ALA A 1021 -6.69 3.30 -4.83
C ALA A 1021 -5.83 4.26 -3.99
N ASP A 1022 -6.39 4.95 -2.99
CA ASP A 1022 -5.64 5.86 -2.09
C ASP A 1022 -4.78 5.12 -1.03
N TYR A 1023 -4.66 3.79 -1.11
CA TYR A 1023 -3.91 2.94 -0.18
C TYR A 1023 -2.70 2.32 -0.90
N TRP A 1024 -1.97 1.45 -0.20
CA TRP A 1024 -0.92 0.63 -0.78
C TRP A 1024 -1.30 -0.85 -0.74
N THR A 1025 -0.85 -1.57 -1.76
CA THR A 1025 -0.75 -3.02 -1.71
C THR A 1025 0.22 -3.41 -0.59
N ASN A 1026 -0.30 -3.84 0.56
CA ASN A 1026 0.48 -4.13 1.75
C ASN A 1026 1.13 -5.52 1.66
N LYS A 1027 0.30 -6.58 1.58
CA LYS A 1027 0.75 -7.97 1.74
C LYS A 1027 0.05 -8.95 0.80
N LEU A 1028 0.80 -9.96 0.38
CA LEU A 1028 0.32 -11.14 -0.34
C LEU A 1028 0.68 -12.40 0.43
N ILE A 1029 -0.32 -13.19 0.80
CA ILE A 1029 -0.15 -14.44 1.54
C ILE A 1029 -0.67 -15.61 0.70
N LEU A 1030 0.15 -16.65 0.59
CA LEU A 1030 -0.19 -17.93 -0.02
C LEU A 1030 -0.33 -19.01 1.07
N THR A 1031 -1.45 -19.72 1.05
CA THR A 1031 -1.71 -20.88 1.90
C THR A 1031 -2.00 -22.08 1.01
N ASN A 1032 -1.10 -23.05 1.01
CA ASN A 1032 -1.26 -24.29 0.27
C ASN A 1032 -2.16 -25.26 1.07
N SER A 1033 -2.32 -26.49 0.60
CA SER A 1033 -3.01 -27.57 1.32
C SER A 1033 -2.33 -28.00 2.63
N THR A 1034 -1.18 -27.42 2.97
CA THR A 1034 -0.49 -27.54 4.27
C THR A 1034 -0.88 -26.38 5.23
N PRO A 1035 -0.75 -26.53 6.56
CA PRO A 1035 -1.25 -25.53 7.52
C PRO A 1035 -0.47 -24.20 7.58
N GLU A 1036 0.67 -24.09 6.90
CA GLU A 1036 1.57 -22.94 7.03
C GLU A 1036 1.29 -21.86 5.99
N ASN A 1037 1.12 -20.62 6.46
CA ASN A 1037 0.95 -19.45 5.61
C ASN A 1037 2.32 -18.93 5.17
N MET A 1038 2.50 -18.72 3.86
CA MET A 1038 3.70 -18.15 3.28
C MET A 1038 3.46 -16.71 2.83
N THR A 1039 4.22 -15.76 3.35
CA THR A 1039 4.18 -14.37 2.88
C THR A 1039 5.03 -14.23 1.62
N LEU A 1040 4.40 -13.94 0.50
CA LEU A 1040 5.05 -13.79 -0.81
C LEU A 1040 5.48 -12.33 -1.08
N TYR A 1041 4.70 -11.37 -0.59
CA TYR A 1041 4.98 -9.94 -0.70
C TYR A 1041 4.61 -9.24 0.59
N ASP A 1042 5.45 -8.28 0.99
CA ASP A 1042 5.28 -7.44 2.17
C ASP A 1042 5.98 -6.10 1.91
N LEU A 1043 5.19 -5.05 1.67
CA LEU A 1043 5.70 -3.72 1.32
C LEU A 1043 6.59 -3.15 2.45
N SER A 1044 6.26 -3.46 3.71
CA SER A 1044 6.94 -2.91 4.90
C SER A 1044 8.40 -3.34 5.02
N LYS A 1045 8.79 -4.42 4.33
CA LYS A 1045 10.19 -4.87 4.25
C LYS A 1045 11.09 -3.91 3.48
N TYR A 1046 10.52 -3.05 2.64
CA TYR A 1046 11.26 -2.09 1.85
C TYR A 1046 11.26 -0.69 2.50
N GLY A 1047 10.59 -0.49 3.64
CA GLY A 1047 10.58 0.79 4.35
C GLY A 1047 9.18 1.40 4.50
N LEU A 1048 9.13 2.73 4.63
CA LEU A 1048 7.89 3.47 4.82
C LEU A 1048 7.12 3.63 3.51
N TYR A 1049 5.80 3.46 3.53
CA TYR A 1049 4.98 3.29 2.33
C TYR A 1049 5.01 4.52 1.41
N GLU A 1050 5.03 5.71 2.00
CA GLU A 1050 5.10 7.00 1.31
C GLU A 1050 6.36 7.14 0.43
N ASN A 1051 7.43 6.39 0.75
CA ASN A 1051 8.69 6.40 0.01
C ASN A 1051 8.77 5.30 -1.08
N LEU A 1052 7.77 4.43 -1.16
CA LEU A 1052 7.78 3.23 -1.98
C LEU A 1052 6.74 3.28 -3.09
N GLY A 1053 6.93 2.44 -4.10
CA GLY A 1053 5.92 2.20 -5.14
C GLY A 1053 4.77 1.32 -4.65
N ASP A 1054 3.68 1.32 -5.40
CA ASP A 1054 2.49 0.51 -5.15
C ASP A 1054 2.23 -0.43 -6.35
N PRO A 1055 2.59 -1.72 -6.25
CA PRO A 1055 2.42 -2.64 -7.36
C PRO A 1055 0.95 -3.01 -7.56
N PHE A 1056 0.40 -2.67 -8.73
CA PHE A 1056 -0.93 -3.17 -9.14
C PHE A 1056 -0.91 -4.67 -9.44
N ILE A 1057 0.20 -5.20 -9.98
CA ILE A 1057 0.39 -6.62 -10.28
C ILE A 1057 1.39 -7.24 -9.31
N LEU A 1058 1.00 -8.36 -8.72
CA LEU A 1058 1.89 -9.20 -7.94
C LEU A 1058 2.00 -10.58 -8.57
N ASP A 1059 3.21 -10.91 -9.00
CA ASP A 1059 3.58 -12.23 -9.51
C ASP A 1059 3.85 -13.21 -8.36
N ILE A 1060 3.37 -14.44 -8.54
CA ILE A 1060 3.58 -15.54 -7.60
C ILE A 1060 4.61 -16.51 -8.20
N PRO A 1061 5.73 -16.78 -7.52
CA PRO A 1061 6.74 -17.70 -8.02
C PRO A 1061 6.15 -19.11 -8.24
N ILE A 1062 6.29 -19.63 -9.46
CA ILE A 1062 5.69 -20.91 -9.87
C ILE A 1062 6.14 -22.10 -9.01
N ASN A 1063 7.35 -22.04 -8.45
CA ASN A 1063 7.92 -23.07 -7.57
C ASN A 1063 7.30 -23.09 -6.16
N LYS A 1064 6.43 -22.12 -5.82
CA LYS A 1064 5.68 -22.09 -4.54
C LYS A 1064 4.28 -22.68 -4.66
N ILE A 1065 3.78 -22.88 -5.88
CA ILE A 1065 2.47 -23.47 -6.12
C ILE A 1065 2.55 -25.00 -5.96
N SER A 1066 1.74 -25.54 -5.05
CA SER A 1066 1.68 -26.98 -4.78
C SER A 1066 0.53 -27.65 -5.54
N GLU A 1067 0.56 -28.99 -5.62
CA GLU A 1067 -0.58 -29.75 -6.14
C GLU A 1067 -1.84 -29.57 -5.26
N GLY A 1068 -3.01 -29.52 -5.90
CA GLY A 1068 -4.28 -29.27 -5.24
C GLY A 1068 -4.60 -27.78 -5.09
N SER A 1069 -5.26 -27.45 -3.98
CA SER A 1069 -5.81 -26.11 -3.72
C SER A 1069 -4.75 -25.17 -3.14
N ASN A 1070 -4.63 -23.98 -3.73
CA ASN A 1070 -3.72 -22.92 -3.30
C ASN A 1070 -4.55 -21.64 -3.06
N ASN A 1071 -4.64 -21.22 -1.81
CA ASN A 1071 -5.40 -20.03 -1.40
C ASN A 1071 -4.49 -18.81 -1.35
N ILE A 1072 -4.90 -17.73 -2.02
CA ILE A 1072 -4.13 -16.49 -2.14
C ILE A 1072 -4.94 -15.38 -1.50
N SER A 1073 -4.36 -14.65 -0.55
CA SER A 1073 -5.01 -13.53 0.15
C SER A 1073 -4.20 -12.25 -0.05
N ILE A 1074 -4.89 -11.17 -0.43
CA ILE A 1074 -4.31 -9.85 -0.73
C ILE A 1074 -4.81 -8.85 0.33
N PHE A 1075 -3.91 -8.00 0.83
CA PHE A 1075 -4.22 -6.99 1.86
C PHE A 1075 -3.73 -5.61 1.45
N MET A 1076 -4.56 -4.60 1.69
CA MET A 1076 -4.26 -3.18 1.52
C MET A 1076 -3.96 -2.54 2.87
N GLY A 1077 -3.27 -1.40 2.87
CA GLY A 1077 -3.01 -0.63 4.08
C GLY A 1077 -2.48 0.77 3.79
N VAL A 1078 -2.65 1.69 4.74
CA VAL A 1078 -1.90 2.97 4.77
C VAL A 1078 -0.65 2.87 5.63
N SER A 1079 -0.50 1.77 6.37
CA SER A 1079 0.68 1.44 7.17
C SER A 1079 0.91 -0.08 7.22
N SER A 1080 2.08 -0.47 7.74
CA SER A 1080 2.45 -1.89 7.93
C SER A 1080 1.54 -2.66 8.89
N ARG A 1081 0.79 -1.94 9.74
CA ARG A 1081 -0.14 -2.51 10.74
C ARG A 1081 -1.55 -2.73 10.18
N ASP A 1082 -1.90 -2.09 9.06
CA ASP A 1082 -3.24 -2.18 8.48
C ASP A 1082 -3.38 -3.43 7.62
N MET A 1083 -4.33 -4.30 7.95
CA MET A 1083 -4.69 -5.46 7.11
C MET A 1083 -6.12 -5.29 6.61
N ILE A 1084 -6.31 -4.34 5.70
CA ILE A 1084 -7.60 -4.10 5.07
C ILE A 1084 -7.77 -5.13 3.96
N SER A 1085 -8.86 -5.90 4.00
CA SER A 1085 -9.23 -6.74 2.85
C SER A 1085 -9.59 -5.82 1.69
N GLY A 1086 -8.85 -5.92 0.58
CA GLY A 1086 -9.10 -5.14 -0.64
C GLY A 1086 -10.45 -5.48 -1.29
N GLY A 1087 -10.73 -4.84 -2.43
CA GLY A 1087 -12.03 -4.91 -3.10
C GLY A 1087 -12.29 -6.20 -3.88
N ASN A 1088 -13.51 -6.31 -4.41
CA ASN A 1088 -14.00 -7.50 -5.13
C ASN A 1088 -13.53 -7.59 -6.59
N ASP A 1089 -12.80 -6.60 -7.07
CA ASP A 1089 -12.37 -6.53 -8.48
C ASP A 1089 -10.98 -7.12 -8.71
N SER A 1090 -10.26 -7.50 -7.65
CA SER A 1090 -9.01 -8.22 -7.78
C SER A 1090 -9.22 -9.53 -8.55
N LYS A 1091 -8.27 -9.86 -9.41
CA LYS A 1091 -8.30 -10.99 -10.34
C LYS A 1091 -7.04 -11.82 -10.22
N LEU A 1092 -7.23 -13.14 -10.28
CA LEU A 1092 -6.19 -14.13 -10.45
C LEU A 1092 -6.03 -14.45 -11.94
N ILE A 1093 -4.84 -14.21 -12.48
CA ILE A 1093 -4.48 -14.49 -13.86
C ILE A 1093 -3.40 -15.56 -13.85
N TYR A 1094 -3.62 -16.69 -14.52
CA TYR A 1094 -2.65 -17.78 -14.53
C TYR A 1094 -2.63 -18.54 -15.84
N SER A 1095 -1.49 -19.14 -16.17
CA SER A 1095 -1.32 -19.96 -17.35
C SER A 1095 -0.84 -21.37 -16.99
N LEU A 1096 -1.39 -22.38 -17.65
CA LEU A 1096 -1.06 -23.79 -17.45
C LEU A 1096 -0.56 -24.41 -18.75
N LYS A 1097 0.45 -25.27 -18.65
CA LYS A 1097 0.76 -26.29 -19.66
C LYS A 1097 -0.16 -27.49 -19.43
N VAL A 1098 -0.86 -27.89 -20.48
CA VAL A 1098 -1.90 -28.91 -20.47
C VAL A 1098 -1.56 -30.00 -21.49
N PRO A 1099 -1.65 -31.29 -21.12
CA PRO A 1099 -1.48 -32.38 -22.07
C PRO A 1099 -2.66 -32.41 -23.05
N GLY A 1100 -2.36 -32.43 -24.35
CA GLY A 1100 -3.36 -32.48 -25.41
C GLY A 1100 -3.32 -33.78 -26.20
N SER A 1101 -3.04 -34.89 -25.54
CA SER A 1101 -2.98 -36.22 -26.15
C SER A 1101 -3.67 -37.29 -25.31
N VAL A 1102 -4.21 -38.31 -25.98
CA VAL A 1102 -4.74 -39.54 -25.39
C VAL A 1102 -4.21 -40.74 -26.16
N ASP A 1103 -3.78 -41.76 -25.43
CA ASP A 1103 -3.20 -42.99 -25.99
C ASP A 1103 -4.26 -43.94 -26.59
N TYR A 1104 -3.77 -45.02 -27.22
CA TYR A 1104 -4.60 -46.13 -27.67
C TYR A 1104 -5.33 -46.78 -26.48
N ASN A 1105 -6.60 -47.14 -26.69
CA ASN A 1105 -7.43 -47.78 -25.66
C ASN A 1105 -8.24 -48.95 -26.24
N ASP A 1106 -9.57 -48.90 -26.15
CA ASP A 1106 -10.49 -49.98 -26.50
C ASP A 1106 -10.46 -50.34 -28.00
N ILE A 1107 -10.85 -51.59 -28.28
CA ILE A 1107 -10.92 -52.16 -29.64
C ILE A 1107 -12.35 -52.00 -30.19
N PHE A 1108 -12.49 -51.36 -31.34
CA PHE A 1108 -13.78 -51.07 -31.99
C PHE A 1108 -13.97 -51.85 -33.29
N ASN A 1109 -15.23 -52.10 -33.68
CA ASN A 1109 -15.54 -52.83 -34.91
C ASN A 1109 -15.44 -51.98 -36.20
N SER A 1110 -15.22 -50.66 -36.08
CA SER A 1110 -15.03 -49.74 -37.22
C SER A 1110 -13.99 -48.68 -36.89
N SER A 1111 -13.28 -48.19 -37.93
CA SER A 1111 -12.30 -47.11 -37.79
C SER A 1111 -12.93 -45.82 -37.28
N TYR A 1112 -14.15 -45.54 -37.75
CA TYR A 1112 -14.94 -44.39 -37.32
C TYR A 1112 -15.21 -44.40 -35.81
N ASN A 1113 -15.62 -45.55 -35.24
CA ASN A 1113 -15.91 -45.63 -33.82
C ASN A 1113 -14.66 -45.47 -32.96
N ALA A 1114 -13.52 -46.01 -33.40
CA ALA A 1114 -12.24 -45.80 -32.72
C ALA A 1114 -11.80 -44.33 -32.75
N GLU A 1115 -11.95 -43.67 -33.90
CA GLU A 1115 -11.62 -42.25 -34.05
C GLU A 1115 -12.52 -41.36 -33.18
N GLU A 1116 -13.83 -41.60 -33.18
CA GLU A 1116 -14.77 -40.83 -32.36
C GLU A 1116 -14.56 -41.06 -30.86
N ASP A 1117 -14.20 -42.27 -30.43
CA ASP A 1117 -13.79 -42.55 -29.05
C ASP A 1117 -12.54 -41.75 -28.65
N ALA A 1118 -11.48 -41.82 -29.46
CA ALA A 1118 -10.24 -41.09 -29.18
C ALA A 1118 -10.47 -39.57 -29.11
N LYS A 1119 -11.30 -39.01 -30.02
CA LYS A 1119 -11.71 -37.61 -29.98
C LYS A 1119 -12.50 -37.27 -28.70
N GLN A 1120 -13.40 -38.14 -28.29
CA GLN A 1120 -14.22 -37.94 -27.10
C GLN A 1120 -13.37 -37.99 -25.82
N ARG A 1121 -12.48 -38.99 -25.69
CA ARG A 1121 -11.54 -39.09 -24.57
C ARG A 1121 -10.62 -37.88 -24.48
N LEU A 1122 -10.14 -37.35 -25.62
CA LEU A 1122 -9.34 -36.13 -25.64
C LEU A 1122 -10.11 -34.91 -25.14
N LYS A 1123 -11.36 -34.72 -25.59
CA LYS A 1123 -12.23 -33.65 -25.09
C LYS A 1123 -12.49 -33.77 -23.59
N GLU A 1124 -12.81 -34.97 -23.12
CA GLU A 1124 -13.07 -35.24 -21.70
C GLU A 1124 -11.83 -35.03 -20.84
N SER A 1125 -10.65 -35.46 -21.30
CA SER A 1125 -9.39 -35.25 -20.59
C SER A 1125 -9.10 -33.76 -20.41
N ILE A 1126 -9.16 -32.98 -21.49
CA ILE A 1126 -8.94 -31.52 -21.43
C ILE A 1126 -10.00 -30.83 -20.56
N TYR A 1127 -11.27 -31.22 -20.68
CA TYR A 1127 -12.35 -30.66 -19.85
C TYR A 1127 -12.15 -30.98 -18.37
N ASN A 1128 -11.76 -32.20 -18.02
CA ASN A 1128 -11.53 -32.61 -16.63
C ASN A 1128 -10.34 -31.87 -16.00
N ILE A 1129 -9.32 -31.55 -16.80
CA ILE A 1129 -8.14 -30.80 -16.35
C ILE A 1129 -8.44 -29.31 -16.22
N THR A 1130 -9.13 -28.72 -17.21
CA THR A 1130 -9.19 -27.26 -17.40
C THR A 1130 -10.56 -26.64 -17.18
N GLY A 1131 -11.63 -27.44 -17.21
CA GLY A 1131 -13.02 -27.00 -17.26
C GLY A 1131 -13.45 -26.42 -18.62
N GLN A 1132 -12.59 -26.42 -19.64
CA GLN A 1132 -12.85 -25.83 -20.95
C GLN A 1132 -13.39 -26.86 -21.94
N ASN A 1133 -14.43 -26.48 -22.69
CA ASN A 1133 -14.93 -27.27 -23.81
C ASN A 1133 -14.16 -26.96 -25.09
N ILE A 1134 -13.69 -28.00 -25.78
CA ILE A 1134 -12.96 -27.85 -27.05
C ILE A 1134 -13.73 -28.43 -28.23
N SER A 1135 -13.51 -27.85 -29.42
CA SER A 1135 -14.04 -28.35 -30.69
C SER A 1135 -12.90 -28.74 -31.62
N ILE A 1136 -12.99 -29.93 -32.23
CA ILE A 1136 -11.96 -30.45 -33.15
C ILE A 1136 -12.37 -30.09 -34.58
N LEU A 1137 -11.59 -29.23 -35.24
CA LEU A 1137 -11.95 -28.59 -36.52
C LEU A 1137 -11.58 -29.42 -37.76
N THR A 1138 -10.44 -30.11 -37.73
CA THR A 1138 -9.92 -30.92 -38.85
C THR A 1138 -9.14 -32.13 -38.31
N SER A 1139 -9.37 -33.32 -38.88
CA SER A 1139 -8.60 -34.55 -38.66
C SER A 1139 -7.81 -34.80 -39.94
N THR A 1140 -6.49 -34.58 -39.94
CA THR A 1140 -5.67 -34.66 -41.15
C THR A 1140 -4.90 -35.96 -41.30
N ASP A 1141 -4.62 -36.68 -40.20
CA ASP A 1141 -3.89 -37.95 -40.21
C ASP A 1141 -4.53 -38.96 -39.27
N THR A 1142 -5.51 -39.69 -39.79
CA THR A 1142 -6.09 -40.83 -39.09
C THR A 1142 -5.22 -42.06 -39.33
N ASN A 1143 -4.15 -42.22 -38.55
CA ASN A 1143 -3.49 -43.52 -38.42
C ASN A 1143 -4.37 -44.44 -37.56
N VAL A 1144 -5.48 -44.89 -38.14
CA VAL A 1144 -6.28 -45.96 -37.54
C VAL A 1144 -5.65 -47.27 -37.94
N ILE A 1145 -5.14 -48.01 -36.94
CA ILE A 1145 -4.57 -49.33 -37.17
C ILE A 1145 -5.74 -50.26 -37.54
N LYS A 1146 -5.80 -50.68 -38.80
CA LYS A 1146 -6.76 -51.66 -39.31
C LYS A 1146 -6.11 -53.03 -39.34
N GLY A 1147 -6.74 -54.03 -38.74
CA GLY A 1147 -6.23 -55.41 -38.78
C GLY A 1147 -6.13 -56.12 -37.44
N VAL A 1148 -6.70 -55.58 -36.35
CA VAL A 1148 -6.58 -56.16 -35.01
C VAL A 1148 -7.22 -57.54 -34.98
N ARG A 1149 -6.41 -58.62 -34.98
CA ARG A 1149 -6.85 -60.02 -34.88
C ARG A 1149 -6.80 -60.47 -33.42
N THR A 1150 -7.88 -61.03 -32.90
CA THR A 1150 -7.92 -61.59 -31.54
C THR A 1150 -7.18 -62.93 -31.47
N LEU A 1151 -6.17 -63.03 -30.61
CA LEU A 1151 -5.79 -64.26 -29.91
C LEU A 1151 -6.51 -64.29 -28.56
N SER A 1152 -6.76 -65.47 -28.01
CA SER A 1152 -7.45 -65.65 -26.73
C SER A 1152 -6.70 -65.08 -25.53
N ASP A 1153 -5.49 -64.52 -25.69
CA ASP A 1153 -4.81 -63.61 -24.78
C ASP A 1153 -3.82 -62.76 -25.62
N ALA A 1154 -4.14 -61.50 -25.91
CA ALA A 1154 -3.40 -60.68 -26.89
C ALA A 1154 -2.23 -59.92 -26.25
N ASN A 1155 -1.03 -60.05 -26.84
CA ASN A 1155 0.11 -59.19 -26.55
C ASN A 1155 0.38 -58.24 -27.74
N LEU A 1156 0.40 -56.93 -27.47
CA LEU A 1156 0.67 -55.88 -28.46
C LEU A 1156 2.16 -55.88 -28.84
N VAL A 1157 2.51 -56.03 -30.12
CA VAL A 1157 3.91 -55.88 -30.58
C VAL A 1157 4.17 -54.41 -30.87
N LYS A 1158 5.12 -53.80 -30.17
CA LYS A 1158 5.55 -52.40 -30.37
C LYS A 1158 7.02 -52.38 -30.77
N PHE A 1159 7.35 -51.68 -31.84
CA PHE A 1159 8.71 -51.26 -32.11
C PHE A 1159 8.85 -49.80 -31.69
N VAL A 1160 9.69 -49.59 -30.67
CA VAL A 1160 9.99 -48.27 -30.10
C VAL A 1160 11.37 -47.88 -30.56
N ILE A 1161 11.51 -46.68 -31.12
CA ILE A 1161 12.83 -46.09 -31.39
C ILE A 1161 12.93 -44.73 -30.73
N GLY A 1162 14.13 -44.39 -30.25
CA GLY A 1162 14.45 -43.08 -29.73
C GLY A 1162 15.93 -42.74 -29.85
N LYS A 1163 16.30 -41.50 -29.53
CA LYS A 1163 17.71 -41.08 -29.52
C LYS A 1163 18.46 -41.65 -28.32
N LYS A 1164 19.75 -41.95 -28.55
CA LYS A 1164 20.74 -42.22 -27.50
C LYS A 1164 20.98 -41.02 -26.60
#